data_AF-A0A3B3VBX7-F1
#
_entry.id   AF-A0A3B3VBX7-F1
#
_cell.length_a   1.000
_cell.length_b   1.000
_cell.length_c   1.000
_cell.angle_alpha   90.00
_cell.angle_beta   90.00
_cell.angle_gamma   90.00
#
_symmetry.space_group_name_H-M   'P 1'
#
loop_
_entity.id
_entity.type
_entity.pdbx_description
1 polymer ?
#
loop_
_entity_poly.entity_id
_entity_poly.type
_entity_poly.pdbx_seq_one_letter_code
_entity_poly.pdbx_strand_id
1 'polypeptide(L)'
;MEAMREPLPATIRITGYKSHAKEILHCLKEKYFKDIQELEIDSQKIEAPQPLSWYPDEQAWHTNMSRKLIRKSPLLEKFHQFLVSETESGNISRQEAVSMIPPLLLKIESHHKILDMCAAPGSKTAQLIEMLHSDMDVPFPEGFVIANDVDNKRCYLLVHQAKRLNSPCIMVVNHDASCIPMLQIDSDGGKDILFYDRVLCDVPCSGDGTMRKNIDVWKKWTTSNSLHLHGLQLRIAVRGVEQLAVGGRMVYSTCSLNPIEDEAIIAALLEKSEGALELADASADLPGLKWMPGVTSWKLMTKEGQWFSDWSEVPSSRHTQIRPTMFPPKDPEKLAGLHLERCMRILPHHQNTGGFFVAVLVKKAPMPWNKRHPKLRKSAPTQTGGSLAADVPRLLPEGLAEETEDGGPGGRGDGETETAGAPLAQEAAGKQDAVCGPPPSKKQKLFGYKEDPFVFLTEDDPVFTSIQSFYDLSPDFPKRNVLTRTHEGKKRHLYMVSKELRNVLLNNSERMKVINTGVKVWSRNSDGEEFGCAFRLAQEGIYTLQPYIRSRIIRVSVEDIKVLLTQENPFLSKLEDDAHAQAKQMGMGSIVLKYIPNPNNPSEPQCPIQLCGWRGKTSIRAFVPRNERFHYLRLLGVEVFRDKQGLGQKSRDGAKEEAAAATKAEQEGELENGDENGSLEPKIEGGNKESSSS
;
A
#
# COMPACT_ATOMS: atom_id res chain seq x y z
N MET A 1 20.54 -27.59 1.61
CA MET A 1 21.67 -26.64 1.71
C MET A 1 22.12 -26.10 0.36
N GLU A 2 22.31 -26.95 -0.65
CA GLU A 2 22.77 -26.56 -2.00
C GLU A 2 22.02 -25.34 -2.59
N ALA A 3 20.70 -25.45 -2.80
CA ALA A 3 19.87 -24.35 -3.29
C ALA A 3 19.89 -23.07 -2.42
N MET A 4 20.35 -23.11 -1.16
CA MET A 4 20.50 -21.90 -0.32
C MET A 4 21.77 -21.10 -0.68
N ARG A 5 22.75 -21.72 -1.33
CA ARG A 5 23.98 -21.08 -1.83
C ARG A 5 23.79 -20.43 -3.20
N GLU A 6 22.76 -20.82 -3.93
CA GLU A 6 22.46 -20.31 -5.26
C GLU A 6 21.63 -19.02 -5.19
N PRO A 7 21.93 -18.00 -6.02
CA PRO A 7 21.15 -16.77 -6.05
C PRO A 7 19.71 -17.04 -6.45
N LEU A 8 18.78 -16.27 -5.90
CA LEU A 8 17.36 -16.37 -6.25
C LEU A 8 17.10 -15.97 -7.73
N PRO A 9 16.28 -16.72 -8.50
CA PRO A 9 15.85 -16.31 -9.83
C PRO A 9 15.14 -14.94 -9.83
N ALA A 10 15.41 -14.13 -10.85
CA ALA A 10 14.71 -12.86 -11.03
C ALA A 10 13.26 -13.14 -11.42
N THR A 11 12.30 -12.59 -10.67
CA THR A 11 10.87 -12.82 -10.87
C THR A 11 10.15 -11.51 -11.23
N ILE A 12 9.26 -11.57 -12.21
CA ILE A 12 8.39 -10.47 -12.65
C ILE A 12 6.92 -10.91 -12.61
N ARG A 13 6.02 -9.95 -12.39
CA ARG A 13 4.57 -10.11 -12.43
C ARG A 13 4.00 -9.02 -13.32
N ILE A 14 3.16 -9.36 -14.28
CA ILE A 14 2.40 -8.41 -15.09
C ILE A 14 1.28 -7.84 -14.21
N THR A 15 1.01 -6.55 -14.33
CA THR A 15 0.12 -5.80 -13.43
C THR A 15 -0.86 -4.91 -14.20
N GLY A 16 -1.98 -4.57 -13.56
CA GLY A 16 -3.02 -3.68 -14.11
C GLY A 16 -4.20 -4.40 -14.76
N TYR A 17 -5.03 -3.64 -15.49
CA TYR A 17 -6.30 -4.12 -16.06
C TYR A 17 -6.12 -5.30 -17.04
N LYS A 18 -7.06 -6.25 -17.02
CA LYS A 18 -7.02 -7.51 -17.79
C LYS A 18 -6.77 -7.35 -19.29
N SER A 19 -7.15 -6.23 -19.90
CA SER A 19 -6.89 -5.92 -21.31
C SER A 19 -5.42 -5.54 -21.56
N HIS A 20 -4.89 -4.54 -20.85
CA HIS A 20 -3.48 -4.16 -20.95
C HIS A 20 -2.53 -5.29 -20.53
N ALA A 21 -2.87 -6.06 -19.49
CA ALA A 21 -2.08 -7.20 -19.04
C ALA A 21 -1.94 -8.29 -20.13
N LYS A 22 -3.00 -8.56 -20.90
CA LYS A 22 -2.96 -9.50 -22.04
C LYS A 22 -2.07 -8.99 -23.18
N GLU A 23 -2.15 -7.70 -23.51
CA GLU A 23 -1.33 -7.09 -24.56
C GLU A 23 0.16 -7.10 -24.20
N ILE A 24 0.49 -6.86 -22.92
CA ILE A 24 1.85 -6.97 -22.40
C ILE A 24 2.35 -8.43 -22.43
N LEU A 25 1.51 -9.39 -22.05
CA LEU A 25 1.85 -10.82 -22.11
C LEU A 25 2.08 -11.29 -23.56
N HIS A 26 1.27 -10.82 -24.50
CA HIS A 26 1.44 -11.06 -25.93
C HIS A 26 2.77 -10.48 -26.44
N CYS A 27 3.04 -9.20 -26.15
CA CYS A 27 4.30 -8.54 -26.50
C CYS A 27 5.53 -9.25 -25.89
N LEU A 28 5.46 -9.66 -24.62
CA LEU A 28 6.51 -10.43 -23.95
C LEU A 28 6.80 -11.76 -24.67
N LYS A 29 5.76 -12.56 -24.93
CA LYS A 29 5.90 -13.87 -25.59
C LYS A 29 6.41 -13.73 -27.02
N GLU A 30 5.72 -12.94 -27.85
CA GLU A 30 5.95 -12.90 -29.29
C GLU A 30 7.21 -12.13 -29.69
N LYS A 31 7.58 -11.08 -28.96
CA LYS A 31 8.71 -10.22 -29.31
C LYS A 31 9.97 -10.44 -28.48
N TYR A 32 9.83 -10.71 -27.18
CA TYR A 32 11.02 -10.81 -26.31
C TYR A 32 11.42 -12.26 -26.01
N PHE A 33 10.47 -13.16 -25.76
CA PHE A 33 10.83 -14.53 -25.37
C PHE A 33 11.30 -15.39 -26.55
N LYS A 34 10.75 -15.19 -27.76
CA LYS A 34 11.26 -15.82 -29.00
C LYS A 34 12.69 -15.40 -29.31
N ASP A 35 12.95 -14.10 -29.43
CA ASP A 35 14.29 -13.52 -29.62
C ASP A 35 15.33 -14.02 -28.59
N ILE A 36 14.92 -14.24 -27.34
CA ILE A 36 15.80 -14.76 -26.28
C ILE A 36 15.99 -16.28 -26.39
N GLN A 37 14.98 -17.04 -26.81
CA GLN A 37 15.05 -18.50 -26.96
C GLN A 37 15.94 -18.94 -28.14
N GLU A 38 16.21 -18.05 -29.09
CA GLU A 38 17.15 -18.26 -30.20
C GLU A 38 18.56 -17.73 -29.90
N LEU A 39 18.77 -17.04 -28.77
CA LEU A 39 20.03 -16.38 -28.44
C LEU A 39 21.05 -17.30 -27.76
N GLU A 40 22.24 -17.37 -28.33
CA GLU A 40 23.42 -17.99 -27.73
C GLU A 40 24.48 -16.93 -27.37
N ILE A 41 25.11 -17.06 -26.20
CA ILE A 41 26.17 -16.17 -25.71
C ILE A 41 27.29 -17.05 -25.13
N ASP A 42 28.55 -16.78 -25.48
CA ASP A 42 29.72 -17.57 -25.04
C ASP A 42 29.60 -19.09 -25.33
N SER A 43 28.93 -19.47 -26.43
CA SER A 43 28.56 -20.86 -26.77
C SER A 43 27.63 -21.57 -25.77
N GLN A 44 26.87 -20.79 -24.98
CA GLN A 44 25.79 -21.28 -24.13
C GLN A 44 24.45 -20.68 -24.59
N LYS A 45 23.45 -21.55 -24.76
CA LYS A 45 22.09 -21.13 -25.09
C LYS A 45 21.41 -20.48 -23.87
N ILE A 46 20.82 -19.31 -24.06
CA ILE A 46 20.15 -18.58 -22.98
C ILE A 46 18.77 -19.19 -22.70
N GLU A 47 18.49 -19.45 -21.42
CA GLU A 47 17.16 -19.86 -20.97
C GLU A 47 16.20 -18.66 -20.99
N ALA A 48 15.23 -18.69 -21.91
CA ALA A 48 14.14 -17.72 -21.95
C ALA A 48 13.31 -17.78 -20.65
N PRO A 49 12.72 -16.65 -20.19
CA PRO A 49 11.89 -16.64 -18.99
C PRO A 49 10.78 -17.69 -19.03
N GLN A 50 10.51 -18.33 -17.89
CA GLN A 50 9.51 -19.39 -17.75
C GLN A 50 8.32 -18.91 -16.90
N PRO A 51 7.09 -19.37 -17.18
CA PRO A 51 5.93 -18.99 -16.39
C PRO A 51 5.95 -19.69 -15.02
N LEU A 52 5.55 -18.98 -13.97
CA LEU A 52 5.30 -19.61 -12.67
C LEU A 52 4.02 -20.45 -12.78
N SER A 53 4.19 -21.77 -12.94
CA SER A 53 3.12 -22.76 -13.17
C SER A 53 1.89 -22.72 -12.25
N TRP A 54 1.99 -22.08 -11.08
CA TRP A 54 0.91 -21.91 -10.11
C TRP A 54 0.32 -20.49 -10.04
N TYR A 55 0.87 -19.53 -10.80
CA TYR A 55 0.32 -18.18 -10.87
C TYR A 55 -0.75 -18.11 -11.99
N PRO A 56 -1.97 -17.63 -11.71
CA PRO A 56 -3.06 -17.57 -12.70
C PRO A 56 -2.74 -16.85 -14.01
N ASP A 57 -3.39 -17.28 -15.09
CA ASP A 57 -3.35 -16.68 -16.43
C ASP A 57 -1.92 -16.45 -17.02
N GLU A 58 -0.92 -17.19 -16.54
CA GLU A 58 0.51 -16.97 -16.84
C GLU A 58 0.97 -15.51 -16.61
N GLN A 59 0.41 -14.81 -15.62
CA GLN A 59 0.75 -13.40 -15.37
C GLN A 59 2.07 -13.21 -14.61
N ALA A 60 2.75 -14.26 -14.14
CA ALA A 60 4.03 -14.16 -13.45
C ALA A 60 5.08 -15.11 -14.03
N TRP A 61 6.31 -14.62 -14.15
CA TRP A 61 7.43 -15.25 -14.86
C TRP A 61 8.72 -15.16 -14.06
N HIS A 62 9.59 -16.16 -14.18
CA HIS A 62 10.92 -16.16 -13.57
C HIS A 62 12.02 -16.39 -14.62
N THR A 63 13.24 -15.92 -14.32
CA THR A 63 14.40 -16.13 -15.18
C THR A 63 15.69 -16.20 -14.37
N ASN A 64 16.60 -17.06 -14.83
CA ASN A 64 17.94 -17.24 -14.26
C ASN A 64 18.97 -16.26 -14.87
N MET A 65 18.56 -15.36 -15.78
CA MET A 65 19.44 -14.38 -16.44
C MET A 65 20.11 -13.42 -15.46
N SER A 66 21.43 -13.57 -15.30
CA SER A 66 22.23 -12.68 -14.44
C SER A 66 22.39 -11.28 -15.03
N ARG A 67 22.59 -10.26 -14.16
CA ARG A 67 22.92 -8.88 -14.57
C ARG A 67 24.19 -8.78 -15.43
N LYS A 68 25.08 -9.78 -15.39
CA LYS A 68 26.28 -9.85 -16.24
C LYS A 68 25.93 -10.26 -17.68
N LEU A 69 25.04 -11.24 -17.86
CA LEU A 69 24.57 -11.69 -19.17
C LEU A 69 23.75 -10.60 -19.89
N ILE A 70 22.88 -9.90 -19.16
CA ILE A 70 22.07 -8.80 -19.71
C ILE A 70 22.92 -7.76 -20.45
N ARG A 71 24.10 -7.42 -19.91
CA ARG A 71 25.02 -6.44 -20.48
C ARG A 71 25.83 -6.94 -21.68
N LYS A 72 25.80 -8.25 -22.01
CA LYS A 72 26.55 -8.84 -23.13
C LYS A 72 25.81 -8.77 -24.48
N SER A 73 24.49 -8.69 -24.49
CA SER A 73 23.69 -8.71 -25.72
C SER A 73 22.80 -7.46 -25.86
N PRO A 74 22.80 -6.78 -27.02
CA PRO A 74 21.87 -5.68 -27.29
C PRO A 74 20.39 -6.07 -27.14
N LEU A 75 20.02 -7.32 -27.44
CA LEU A 75 18.65 -7.82 -27.26
C LEU A 75 18.26 -7.91 -25.77
N LEU A 76 19.19 -8.37 -24.93
CA LEU A 76 18.95 -8.44 -23.48
C LEU A 76 18.95 -7.06 -22.82
N GLU A 77 19.75 -6.10 -23.32
CA GLU A 77 19.66 -4.69 -22.92
C GLU A 77 18.31 -4.08 -23.34
N LYS A 78 17.83 -4.33 -24.58
CA LYS A 78 16.47 -3.92 -25.02
C LYS A 78 15.38 -4.50 -24.09
N PHE A 79 15.45 -5.78 -23.77
CA PHE A 79 14.52 -6.44 -22.84
C PHE A 79 14.61 -5.86 -21.41
N HIS A 80 15.81 -5.54 -20.93
CA HIS A 80 15.98 -4.90 -19.63
C HIS A 80 15.38 -3.49 -19.58
N GLN A 81 15.58 -2.69 -20.63
CA GLN A 81 14.97 -1.37 -20.76
C GLN A 81 13.44 -1.45 -20.83
N PHE A 82 12.89 -2.44 -21.55
CA PHE A 82 11.45 -2.75 -21.53
C PHE A 82 10.96 -3.01 -20.09
N LEU A 83 11.57 -3.96 -19.37
CA LEU A 83 11.16 -4.30 -18.01
C LEU A 83 11.25 -3.10 -17.05
N VAL A 84 12.27 -2.24 -17.20
CA VAL A 84 12.37 -0.99 -16.40
C VAL A 84 11.25 -0.01 -16.78
N SER A 85 11.02 0.23 -18.07
CA SER A 85 9.96 1.11 -18.58
C SER A 85 8.57 0.73 -18.07
N GLU A 86 8.21 -0.56 -18.10
CA GLU A 86 6.91 -1.04 -17.61
C GLU A 86 6.84 -1.05 -16.07
N THR A 87 7.97 -1.29 -15.37
CA THR A 87 8.03 -1.23 -13.89
C THR A 87 7.85 0.20 -13.35
N GLU A 88 8.38 1.20 -14.06
CA GLU A 88 8.15 2.61 -13.74
C GLU A 88 6.74 3.08 -14.14
N SER A 89 6.11 2.44 -15.12
CA SER A 89 4.75 2.77 -15.57
C SER A 89 3.65 2.12 -14.73
N GLY A 90 3.95 1.05 -13.98
CA GLY A 90 2.99 0.34 -13.14
C GLY A 90 2.36 -0.89 -13.78
N ASN A 91 2.86 -1.33 -14.95
CA ASN A 91 2.31 -2.46 -15.71
C ASN A 91 3.11 -3.77 -15.55
N ILE A 92 4.30 -3.69 -14.93
CA ILE A 92 5.05 -4.84 -14.42
C ILE A 92 5.50 -4.54 -12.99
N SER A 93 5.49 -5.55 -12.12
CA SER A 93 6.03 -5.51 -10.77
C SER A 93 7.18 -6.51 -10.64
N ARG A 94 8.29 -6.07 -10.02
CA ARG A 94 9.40 -6.95 -9.62
C ARG A 94 9.14 -7.44 -8.20
N GLN A 95 8.51 -8.61 -8.11
CA GLN A 95 8.07 -9.22 -6.85
C GLN A 95 8.61 -10.65 -6.78
N GLU A 96 9.12 -11.04 -5.61
CA GLU A 96 9.61 -12.39 -5.36
C GLU A 96 8.47 -13.41 -5.39
N ALA A 97 8.69 -14.55 -6.06
CA ALA A 97 7.70 -15.59 -6.28
C ALA A 97 6.89 -15.96 -5.01
N VAL A 98 7.54 -16.32 -3.90
CA VAL A 98 6.83 -16.70 -2.67
C VAL A 98 6.04 -15.55 -2.04
N SER A 99 6.47 -14.30 -2.26
CA SER A 99 5.73 -13.11 -1.83
C SER A 99 4.46 -12.86 -2.65
N MET A 100 4.16 -13.65 -3.69
CA MET A 100 2.90 -13.59 -4.44
C MET A 100 1.81 -14.50 -3.87
N ILE A 101 2.18 -15.48 -3.03
CA ILE A 101 1.28 -16.54 -2.56
C ILE A 101 0.20 -15.99 -1.60
N PRO A 102 0.51 -15.17 -0.57
CA PRO A 102 -0.51 -14.74 0.40
C PRO A 102 -1.68 -13.95 -0.18
N PRO A 103 -1.50 -13.00 -1.12
CA PRO A 103 -2.62 -12.32 -1.77
C PRO A 103 -3.54 -13.26 -2.57
N LEU A 104 -2.97 -14.23 -3.31
CA LEU A 104 -3.77 -15.23 -4.04
C LEU A 104 -4.62 -16.07 -3.06
N LEU A 105 -3.99 -16.53 -1.97
CA LEU A 105 -4.65 -17.31 -0.91
C LEU A 105 -5.63 -16.51 -0.05
N LEU A 106 -5.87 -15.21 -0.31
CA LEU A 106 -6.99 -14.50 0.31
C LEU A 106 -8.33 -14.71 -0.43
N LYS A 107 -8.34 -15.07 -1.72
CA LYS A 107 -9.56 -15.08 -2.57
C LYS A 107 -10.32 -13.76 -2.47
N ILE A 108 -9.78 -12.74 -3.12
CA ILE A 108 -10.29 -11.35 -3.13
C ILE A 108 -11.32 -11.17 -4.24
N GLU A 109 -12.29 -10.29 -4.01
CA GLU A 109 -13.37 -9.92 -4.92
C GLU A 109 -13.66 -8.44 -4.73
N SER A 110 -14.26 -7.78 -5.74
CA SER A 110 -14.35 -6.31 -5.83
C SER A 110 -15.19 -5.60 -4.76
N HIS A 111 -15.95 -6.32 -3.93
CA HIS A 111 -16.70 -5.77 -2.80
C HIS A 111 -15.97 -5.88 -1.45
N HIS A 112 -14.89 -6.66 -1.37
CA HIS A 112 -14.25 -6.99 -0.09
C HIS A 112 -13.50 -5.81 0.54
N LYS A 113 -13.63 -5.67 1.86
CA LYS A 113 -12.91 -4.74 2.72
C LYS A 113 -11.66 -5.43 3.23
N ILE A 114 -10.48 -4.90 2.87
CA ILE A 114 -9.18 -5.57 3.02
C ILE A 114 -8.26 -4.77 3.95
N LEU A 115 -7.61 -5.46 4.89
CA LEU A 115 -6.57 -4.90 5.74
C LEU A 115 -5.23 -5.59 5.48
N ASP A 116 -4.20 -4.82 5.15
CA ASP A 116 -2.81 -5.26 5.07
C ASP A 116 -2.05 -4.73 6.30
N MET A 117 -1.71 -5.61 7.23
CA MET A 117 -1.25 -5.24 8.59
C MET A 117 0.20 -4.71 8.61
N CYS A 118 1.04 -5.17 7.68
CA CYS A 118 2.49 -4.91 7.63
C CYS A 118 2.93 -4.72 6.15
N ALA A 119 2.34 -3.71 5.52
CA ALA A 119 2.23 -3.57 4.08
C ALA A 119 3.53 -3.22 3.34
N ALA A 120 4.45 -2.45 3.93
CA ALA A 120 5.57 -1.90 3.16
C ALA A 120 6.66 -2.95 2.88
N PRO A 121 7.24 -3.02 1.66
CA PRO A 121 7.30 -1.97 0.65
C PRO A 121 6.11 -1.91 -0.34
N GLY A 122 5.05 -2.69 -0.12
CA GLY A 122 3.80 -2.56 -0.87
C GLY A 122 3.64 -3.49 -2.07
N SER A 123 4.52 -4.48 -2.26
CA SER A 123 4.39 -5.45 -3.36
C SER A 123 3.16 -6.35 -3.20
N LYS A 124 2.88 -6.81 -1.98
CA LYS A 124 1.65 -7.55 -1.65
C LYS A 124 0.43 -6.63 -1.76
N THR A 125 0.49 -5.43 -1.18
CA THR A 125 -0.59 -4.43 -1.24
C THR A 125 -0.99 -4.06 -2.67
N ALA A 126 -0.02 -3.91 -3.57
CA ALA A 126 -0.26 -3.70 -5.00
C ALA A 126 -1.08 -4.87 -5.60
N GLN A 127 -0.69 -6.11 -5.32
CA GLN A 127 -1.42 -7.29 -5.74
C GLN A 127 -2.85 -7.35 -5.14
N LEU A 128 -3.05 -6.92 -3.88
CA LEU A 128 -4.40 -6.79 -3.28
C LEU A 128 -5.28 -5.80 -4.06
N ILE A 129 -4.73 -4.64 -4.45
CA ILE A 129 -5.43 -3.63 -5.26
C ILE A 129 -5.79 -4.19 -6.63
N GLU A 130 -4.87 -4.88 -7.31
CA GLU A 130 -5.09 -5.45 -8.64
C GLU A 130 -6.16 -6.55 -8.61
N MET A 131 -6.20 -7.37 -7.57
CA MET A 131 -7.26 -8.37 -7.38
C MET A 131 -8.62 -7.73 -7.05
N LEU A 132 -8.64 -6.58 -6.36
CA LEU A 132 -9.86 -5.80 -6.10
C LEU A 132 -10.44 -5.19 -7.41
N HIS A 133 -9.58 -4.77 -8.33
CA HIS A 133 -9.93 -4.28 -9.68
C HIS A 133 -9.95 -5.39 -10.74
N SER A 134 -10.20 -6.65 -10.34
CA SER A 134 -10.21 -7.78 -11.27
C SER A 134 -11.53 -7.94 -12.05
N ASP A 135 -12.64 -7.38 -11.54
CA ASP A 135 -13.84 -7.13 -12.34
C ASP A 135 -13.63 -5.89 -13.22
N MET A 136 -13.94 -6.01 -14.50
CA MET A 136 -13.78 -4.94 -15.50
C MET A 136 -15.10 -4.25 -15.84
N ASP A 137 -16.25 -4.88 -15.53
CA ASP A 137 -17.58 -4.36 -15.85
C ASP A 137 -18.08 -3.37 -14.77
N VAL A 138 -17.41 -3.36 -13.62
CA VAL A 138 -17.57 -2.38 -12.53
C VAL A 138 -16.42 -1.35 -12.60
N PRO A 139 -16.65 -0.11 -13.09
CA PRO A 139 -15.58 0.91 -13.21
C PRO A 139 -15.03 1.42 -11.87
N PHE A 140 -15.61 0.97 -10.75
CA PHE A 140 -15.39 1.51 -9.43
C PHE A 140 -15.74 0.46 -8.35
N PRO A 141 -14.79 -0.35 -7.87
CA PRO A 141 -15.09 -1.39 -6.88
C PRO A 141 -15.58 -0.79 -5.55
N GLU A 142 -16.55 -1.47 -4.92
CA GLU A 142 -17.12 -1.06 -3.63
C GLU A 142 -16.16 -1.26 -2.46
N GLY A 143 -15.35 -2.33 -2.53
CA GLY A 143 -14.34 -2.67 -1.54
C GLY A 143 -13.14 -1.71 -1.53
N PHE A 144 -12.21 -1.97 -0.62
CA PHE A 144 -11.02 -1.14 -0.45
C PHE A 144 -9.89 -1.86 0.28
N VAL A 145 -8.66 -1.33 0.14
CA VAL A 145 -7.47 -1.76 0.88
C VAL A 145 -7.05 -0.67 1.88
N ILE A 146 -7.00 -1.03 3.17
CA ILE A 146 -6.27 -0.26 4.18
C ILE A 146 -4.91 -0.90 4.36
N ALA A 147 -3.84 -0.13 4.17
CA ALA A 147 -2.47 -0.62 4.16
C ALA A 147 -1.66 0.03 5.28
N ASN A 148 -1.29 -0.74 6.28
CA ASN A 148 -0.60 -0.28 7.48
C ASN A 148 0.88 -0.67 7.48
N ASP A 149 1.76 0.24 7.86
CA ASP A 149 3.12 -0.09 8.30
C ASP A 149 3.49 0.76 9.52
N VAL A 150 4.36 0.25 10.41
CA VAL A 150 4.78 0.96 11.61
C VAL A 150 5.84 2.02 11.31
N ASP A 151 6.66 1.83 10.27
CA ASP A 151 7.69 2.77 9.85
C ASP A 151 7.12 3.81 8.87
N ASN A 152 7.15 5.08 9.31
CA ASN A 152 6.66 6.21 8.55
C ASN A 152 7.45 6.46 7.24
N LYS A 153 8.76 6.18 7.20
CA LYS A 153 9.55 6.27 5.96
C LYS A 153 9.11 5.20 4.96
N ARG A 154 8.95 3.96 5.44
CA ARG A 154 8.46 2.83 4.63
C ARG A 154 7.03 3.04 4.13
N CYS A 155 6.18 3.76 4.87
CA CYS A 155 4.87 4.19 4.38
C CYS A 155 4.97 5.02 3.08
N TYR A 156 5.94 5.94 2.95
CA TYR A 156 6.11 6.72 1.71
C TYR A 156 6.57 5.85 0.52
N LEU A 157 7.39 4.81 0.76
CA LEU A 157 7.76 3.83 -0.28
C LEU A 157 6.54 3.03 -0.77
N LEU A 158 5.73 2.54 0.18
CA LEU A 158 4.43 1.91 -0.08
C LEU A 158 3.50 2.84 -0.88
N VAL A 159 3.44 4.13 -0.54
CA VAL A 159 2.68 5.15 -1.29
C VAL A 159 3.22 5.34 -2.71
N HIS A 160 4.54 5.37 -2.91
CA HIS A 160 5.14 5.47 -4.24
C HIS A 160 4.81 4.25 -5.11
N GLN A 161 4.87 3.04 -4.55
CA GLN A 161 4.49 1.81 -5.26
C GLN A 161 2.99 1.79 -5.58
N ALA A 162 2.11 2.07 -4.60
CA ALA A 162 0.66 2.04 -4.79
C ALA A 162 0.14 3.12 -5.75
N LYS A 163 0.79 4.30 -5.81
CA LYS A 163 0.43 5.38 -6.75
C LYS A 163 0.47 4.94 -8.21
N ARG A 164 1.35 4.01 -8.60
CA ARG A 164 1.44 3.53 -9.99
C ARG A 164 0.19 2.76 -10.45
N LEU A 165 -0.60 2.23 -9.51
CA LEU A 165 -1.87 1.54 -9.81
C LEU A 165 -3.08 2.47 -9.86
N ASN A 166 -2.93 3.76 -9.51
CA ASN A 166 -3.98 4.78 -9.64
C ASN A 166 -5.38 4.35 -9.10
N SER A 167 -5.42 3.60 -8.00
CA SER A 167 -6.67 3.12 -7.39
C SER A 167 -7.26 4.12 -6.38
N PRO A 168 -8.53 4.56 -6.53
CA PRO A 168 -9.21 5.39 -5.54
C PRO A 168 -9.60 4.61 -4.28
N CYS A 169 -9.34 3.30 -4.26
CA CYS A 169 -9.77 2.35 -3.23
C CYS A 169 -8.63 1.90 -2.30
N ILE A 170 -7.58 2.73 -2.12
CA ILE A 170 -6.54 2.54 -1.09
C ILE A 170 -6.43 3.70 -0.09
N MET A 171 -6.22 3.35 1.18
CA MET A 171 -5.77 4.25 2.23
C MET A 171 -4.52 3.68 2.93
N VAL A 172 -3.40 4.40 2.85
CA VAL A 172 -2.16 4.06 3.56
C VAL A 172 -2.16 4.75 4.93
N VAL A 173 -1.88 3.98 5.97
CA VAL A 173 -1.94 4.39 7.38
C VAL A 173 -0.68 3.96 8.14
N ASN A 174 -0.39 4.60 9.27
CA ASN A 174 0.86 4.37 10.00
C ASN A 174 0.66 4.15 11.50
N HIS A 175 0.56 2.88 11.90
CA HIS A 175 0.38 2.41 13.29
C HIS A 175 1.18 1.13 13.56
N ASP A 176 1.43 0.82 14.84
CA ASP A 176 1.84 -0.52 15.27
C ASP A 176 0.69 -1.51 15.00
N ALA A 177 0.96 -2.52 14.18
CA ALA A 177 0.00 -3.53 13.76
C ALA A 177 -0.60 -4.34 14.94
N SER A 178 0.09 -4.40 16.07
CA SER A 178 -0.41 -5.06 17.29
C SER A 178 -1.43 -4.23 18.08
N CYS A 179 -1.60 -2.94 17.78
CA CYS A 179 -2.57 -2.06 18.45
C CYS A 179 -3.40 -1.14 17.52
N ILE A 180 -3.25 -1.26 16.19
CA ILE A 180 -4.06 -0.55 15.17
C ILE A 180 -5.56 -0.54 15.54
N PRO A 181 -6.25 0.62 15.59
CA PRO A 181 -7.54 0.74 16.26
C PRO A 181 -8.71 0.13 15.46
N MET A 182 -9.77 -0.29 16.15
CA MET A 182 -11.05 -0.60 15.49
C MET A 182 -11.61 0.69 14.88
N LEU A 183 -11.94 0.65 13.59
CA LEU A 183 -12.51 1.79 12.89
C LEU A 183 -14.04 1.79 13.00
N GLN A 184 -14.64 2.96 12.81
CA GLN A 184 -16.09 3.15 12.81
C GLN A 184 -16.59 3.53 11.40
N ILE A 185 -17.81 3.15 11.07
CA ILE A 185 -18.50 3.55 9.83
C ILE A 185 -19.94 3.91 10.14
N ASP A 186 -20.54 4.80 9.35
CA ASP A 186 -21.98 5.01 9.37
C ASP A 186 -22.65 3.90 8.54
N SER A 187 -23.61 3.17 9.14
CA SER A 187 -24.46 2.16 8.47
C SER A 187 -25.89 2.31 8.98
N ASP A 188 -26.87 2.25 8.07
CA ASP A 188 -28.31 2.22 8.40
C ASP A 188 -28.80 3.36 9.33
N GLY A 189 -28.13 4.52 9.25
CA GLY A 189 -28.40 5.70 10.09
C GLY A 189 -27.76 5.68 11.48
N GLY A 190 -27.03 4.62 11.84
CA GLY A 190 -26.25 4.50 13.07
C GLY A 190 -24.74 4.47 12.82
N LYS A 191 -23.95 4.41 13.91
CA LYS A 191 -22.50 4.18 13.86
C LYS A 191 -22.18 2.76 14.30
N ASP A 192 -21.55 2.00 13.42
CA ASP A 192 -21.10 0.63 13.69
C ASP A 192 -19.57 0.53 13.60
N ILE A 193 -19.03 -0.65 13.92
CA ILE A 193 -17.63 -1.00 13.87
C ILE A 193 -17.29 -1.59 12.50
N LEU A 194 -16.26 -1.08 11.86
CA LEU A 194 -15.70 -1.70 10.66
C LEU A 194 -15.03 -3.03 11.02
N PHE A 195 -15.51 -4.10 10.42
CA PHE A 195 -14.79 -5.35 10.26
C PHE A 195 -14.35 -5.52 8.80
N TYR A 196 -13.28 -6.28 8.60
CA TYR A 196 -12.70 -6.55 7.28
C TYR A 196 -13.02 -7.97 6.84
N ASP A 197 -13.37 -8.17 5.59
CA ASP A 197 -13.66 -9.49 5.03
C ASP A 197 -12.39 -10.28 4.73
N ARG A 198 -11.27 -9.55 4.55
CA ARG A 198 -9.93 -10.09 4.26
C ARG A 198 -8.86 -9.38 5.09
N VAL A 199 -7.96 -10.15 5.71
CA VAL A 199 -6.82 -9.61 6.48
C VAL A 199 -5.53 -10.30 6.06
N LEU A 200 -4.51 -9.53 5.68
CA LEU A 200 -3.16 -10.00 5.42
C LEU A 200 -2.25 -9.71 6.62
N CYS A 201 -1.70 -10.78 7.20
CA CYS A 201 -0.73 -10.76 8.30
C CYS A 201 0.63 -11.30 7.81
N ASP A 202 1.27 -10.56 6.91
CA ASP A 202 2.66 -10.81 6.50
C ASP A 202 3.62 -10.22 7.55
N VAL A 203 3.83 -10.97 8.64
CA VAL A 203 4.43 -10.42 9.87
C VAL A 203 5.95 -10.28 9.79
N PRO A 204 6.56 -9.32 10.53
CA PRO A 204 8.01 -9.25 10.67
C PRO A 204 8.59 -10.55 11.24
N CYS A 205 9.60 -11.08 10.57
CA CYS A 205 10.13 -12.44 10.71
C CYS A 205 11.67 -12.44 10.80
N SER A 206 12.29 -13.48 11.36
CA SER A 206 13.77 -13.55 11.47
C SER A 206 14.48 -13.71 10.13
N GLY A 207 13.76 -14.12 9.08
CA GLY A 207 14.17 -13.97 7.69
C GLY A 207 15.07 -15.07 7.13
N ASP A 208 15.20 -16.21 7.81
CA ASP A 208 15.97 -17.38 7.37
C ASP A 208 15.51 -17.95 6.01
N GLY A 209 14.22 -17.83 5.67
CA GLY A 209 13.72 -18.16 4.33
C GLY A 209 14.30 -17.26 3.22
N THR A 210 14.84 -16.09 3.55
CA THR A 210 15.36 -15.09 2.60
C THR A 210 16.87 -15.18 2.35
N MET A 211 17.59 -16.15 2.93
CA MET A 211 19.05 -16.30 2.84
C MET A 211 19.63 -16.31 1.39
N ARG A 212 18.84 -16.68 0.38
CA ARG A 212 19.21 -16.65 -1.06
C ARG A 212 19.22 -15.25 -1.69
N LYS A 213 18.59 -14.29 -1.01
CA LYS A 213 18.28 -12.93 -1.49
C LYS A 213 18.96 -11.88 -0.61
N ASN A 214 18.95 -12.10 0.70
CA ASN A 214 19.61 -11.24 1.68
C ASN A 214 20.80 -12.00 2.32
N ILE A 215 22.00 -11.77 1.78
CA ILE A 215 23.23 -12.47 2.19
C ILE A 215 23.57 -12.17 3.66
N ASP A 216 23.17 -11.02 4.19
CA ASP A 216 23.44 -10.63 5.58
C ASP A 216 22.71 -11.49 6.61
N VAL A 217 21.63 -12.20 6.23
CA VAL A 217 20.94 -13.16 7.10
C VAL A 217 21.90 -14.27 7.55
N TRP A 218 22.83 -14.72 6.69
CA TRP A 218 23.86 -15.70 7.06
C TRP A 218 24.79 -15.24 8.18
N LYS A 219 24.92 -13.92 8.41
CA LYS A 219 25.77 -13.33 9.45
C LYS A 219 24.98 -12.86 10.68
N LYS A 220 23.75 -12.37 10.46
CA LYS A 220 22.91 -11.67 11.46
C LYS A 220 21.81 -12.56 12.07
N TRP A 221 21.51 -13.72 11.49
CA TRP A 221 20.49 -14.62 12.03
C TRP A 221 20.99 -15.36 13.27
N THR A 222 20.16 -15.39 14.32
CA THR A 222 20.36 -16.24 15.50
C THR A 222 19.02 -16.81 15.96
N THR A 223 19.03 -17.93 16.68
CA THR A 223 17.83 -18.51 17.32
C THR A 223 17.15 -17.54 18.29
N SER A 224 17.88 -16.59 18.87
CA SER A 224 17.30 -15.55 19.73
C SER A 224 16.37 -14.59 18.97
N ASN A 225 16.53 -14.46 17.65
CA ASN A 225 15.73 -13.56 16.83
C ASN A 225 14.25 -13.99 16.81
N SER A 226 13.99 -15.30 16.62
CA SER A 226 12.62 -15.84 16.59
C SER A 226 11.93 -15.77 17.95
N LEU A 227 12.65 -16.04 19.04
CA LEU A 227 12.13 -15.98 20.41
C LEU A 227 11.59 -14.58 20.75
N HIS A 228 12.32 -13.53 20.35
CA HIS A 228 11.88 -12.14 20.55
C HIS A 228 10.70 -11.75 19.65
N LEU A 229 10.65 -12.26 18.41
CA LEU A 229 9.59 -11.92 17.45
C LEU A 229 8.26 -12.64 17.71
N HIS A 230 8.28 -13.90 18.16
CA HIS A 230 7.07 -14.70 18.45
C HIS A 230 6.03 -13.93 19.29
N GLY A 231 6.49 -13.27 20.36
CA GLY A 231 5.64 -12.48 21.25
C GLY A 231 5.01 -11.24 20.60
N LEU A 232 5.57 -10.71 19.50
CA LEU A 232 5.00 -9.65 18.68
C LEU A 232 4.08 -10.21 17.59
N GLN A 233 4.55 -11.23 16.87
CA GLN A 233 3.82 -11.94 15.80
C GLN A 233 2.44 -12.41 16.30
N LEU A 234 2.39 -13.03 17.49
CA LEU A 234 1.14 -13.50 18.10
C LEU A 234 0.18 -12.34 18.42
N ARG A 235 0.67 -11.17 18.84
CA ARG A 235 -0.19 -9.99 19.07
C ARG A 235 -0.73 -9.43 17.75
N ILE A 236 0.09 -9.35 16.71
CA ILE A 236 -0.35 -8.91 15.38
C ILE A 236 -1.41 -9.86 14.82
N ALA A 237 -1.19 -11.18 14.93
CA ALA A 237 -2.15 -12.19 14.46
C ALA A 237 -3.48 -12.13 15.25
N VAL A 238 -3.42 -12.01 16.58
CA VAL A 238 -4.60 -11.75 17.43
C VAL A 238 -5.34 -10.48 17.00
N ARG A 239 -4.63 -9.37 16.79
CA ARG A 239 -5.21 -8.08 16.38
C ARG A 239 -5.79 -8.11 14.96
N GLY A 240 -5.25 -8.95 14.07
CA GLY A 240 -5.82 -9.24 12.76
C GLY A 240 -7.16 -9.97 12.86
N VAL A 241 -7.21 -11.09 13.60
CA VAL A 241 -8.45 -11.87 13.79
C VAL A 241 -9.53 -11.10 14.58
N GLU A 242 -9.14 -10.18 15.47
CA GLU A 242 -10.08 -9.26 16.13
C GLU A 242 -10.83 -8.37 15.14
N GLN A 243 -10.14 -7.88 14.11
CA GLN A 243 -10.66 -6.99 13.06
C GLN A 243 -11.34 -7.72 11.90
N LEU A 244 -11.08 -9.03 11.73
CA LEU A 244 -11.71 -9.86 10.71
C LEU A 244 -13.22 -10.03 10.96
N ALA A 245 -14.03 -9.99 9.92
CA ALA A 245 -15.47 -10.30 9.98
C ALA A 245 -15.71 -11.79 10.29
N VAL A 246 -16.89 -12.14 10.79
CA VAL A 246 -17.32 -13.54 10.85
C VAL A 246 -17.65 -13.99 9.42
N GLY A 247 -17.14 -15.15 9.01
CA GLY A 247 -17.05 -15.59 7.62
C GLY A 247 -15.80 -15.07 6.88
N GLY A 248 -15.10 -14.08 7.42
CA GLY A 248 -13.89 -13.51 6.83
C GLY A 248 -12.70 -14.47 6.81
N ARG A 249 -11.78 -14.24 5.87
CA ARG A 249 -10.58 -15.04 5.61
C ARG A 249 -9.31 -14.21 5.85
N MET A 250 -8.49 -14.63 6.81
CA MET A 250 -7.16 -14.07 7.09
C MET A 250 -6.08 -14.98 6.54
N VAL A 251 -5.00 -14.39 6.01
CA VAL A 251 -3.78 -15.14 5.68
C VAL A 251 -2.65 -14.63 6.57
N TYR A 252 -2.08 -15.53 7.36
CA TYR A 252 -0.84 -15.32 8.09
C TYR A 252 0.31 -15.83 7.24
N SER A 253 1.38 -15.05 7.09
CA SER A 253 2.59 -15.48 6.38
C SER A 253 3.86 -14.97 7.02
N THR A 254 4.94 -15.76 6.88
CA THR A 254 6.28 -15.40 7.33
C THR A 254 7.31 -15.65 6.23
N CYS A 255 8.40 -14.90 6.31
CA CYS A 255 9.64 -15.11 5.57
C CYS A 255 10.61 -16.07 6.29
N SER A 256 10.11 -16.87 7.22
CA SER A 256 10.86 -17.84 8.02
C SER A 256 10.59 -19.27 7.56
N LEU A 257 11.37 -20.21 8.09
CA LEU A 257 11.07 -21.63 8.12
C LEU A 257 11.08 -22.17 9.57
N ASN A 258 11.10 -21.31 10.59
CA ASN A 258 11.19 -21.68 12.00
C ASN A 258 9.80 -21.91 12.62
N PRO A 259 9.48 -23.13 13.11
CA PRO A 259 8.19 -23.44 13.74
C PRO A 259 7.77 -22.51 14.89
N ILE A 260 8.72 -21.84 15.54
CA ILE A 260 8.45 -20.86 16.61
C ILE A 260 7.75 -19.59 16.06
N GLU A 261 8.03 -19.19 14.82
CA GLU A 261 7.40 -18.04 14.14
C GLU A 261 6.19 -18.48 13.28
N ASP A 262 6.12 -19.78 12.99
CA ASP A 262 5.17 -20.41 12.08
C ASP A 262 4.06 -21.15 12.86
N GLU A 263 4.11 -22.48 12.97
CA GLU A 263 3.04 -23.30 13.56
C GLU A 263 2.79 -23.00 15.05
N ALA A 264 3.78 -22.59 15.83
CA ALA A 264 3.58 -22.19 17.22
C ALA A 264 2.66 -20.97 17.36
N ILE A 265 2.73 -20.02 16.42
CA ILE A 265 1.82 -18.86 16.37
C ILE A 265 0.41 -19.31 15.98
N ILE A 266 0.30 -20.20 15.00
CA ILE A 266 -0.99 -20.73 14.53
C ILE A 266 -1.68 -21.56 15.62
N ALA A 267 -0.96 -22.48 16.26
CA ALA A 267 -1.46 -23.29 17.37
C ALA A 267 -1.95 -22.41 18.54
N ALA A 268 -1.12 -21.48 19.01
CA ALA A 268 -1.49 -20.58 20.12
C ALA A 268 -2.69 -19.67 19.78
N LEU A 269 -2.86 -19.28 18.51
CA LEU A 269 -4.00 -18.49 18.05
C LEU A 269 -5.29 -19.32 17.95
N LEU A 270 -5.19 -20.56 17.48
CA LEU A 270 -6.31 -21.50 17.36
C LEU A 270 -6.78 -22.00 18.73
N GLU A 271 -5.88 -22.40 19.63
CA GLU A 271 -6.21 -22.80 21.01
C GLU A 271 -6.96 -21.68 21.74
N LYS A 272 -6.44 -20.44 21.68
CA LYS A 272 -7.06 -19.25 22.26
C LYS A 272 -8.43 -18.93 21.63
N SER A 273 -8.73 -19.42 20.42
CA SER A 273 -9.98 -19.13 19.72
C SER A 273 -11.20 -19.90 20.25
N GLU A 274 -11.00 -20.97 21.04
CA GLU A 274 -12.08 -21.86 21.51
C GLU A 274 -12.97 -22.38 20.35
N GLY A 275 -12.39 -22.62 19.18
CA GLY A 275 -13.09 -23.05 17.96
C GLY A 275 -13.75 -21.93 17.14
N ALA A 276 -13.61 -20.66 17.54
CA ALA A 276 -14.11 -19.52 16.76
C ALA A 276 -13.31 -19.27 15.46
N LEU A 277 -12.14 -19.90 15.30
CA LEU A 277 -11.24 -19.79 14.15
C LEU A 277 -10.88 -21.19 13.66
N GLU A 278 -10.97 -21.43 12.34
CA GLU A 278 -10.53 -22.66 11.69
C GLU A 278 -9.33 -22.39 10.77
N LEU A 279 -8.36 -23.30 10.75
CA LEU A 279 -7.32 -23.36 9.72
C LEU A 279 -7.89 -24.03 8.46
N ALA A 280 -8.12 -23.27 7.40
CA ALA A 280 -8.70 -23.74 6.16
C ALA A 280 -7.68 -24.48 5.29
N ASP A 281 -8.12 -25.55 4.61
CA ASP A 281 -7.33 -26.18 3.57
C ASP A 281 -7.23 -25.25 2.34
N ALA A 282 -6.01 -25.03 1.87
CA ALA A 282 -5.66 -24.21 0.72
C ALA A 282 -4.89 -25.01 -0.35
N SER A 283 -4.76 -26.33 -0.20
CA SER A 283 -4.03 -27.23 -1.10
C SER A 283 -4.45 -27.13 -2.57
N ALA A 284 -5.76 -26.98 -2.81
CA ALA A 284 -6.36 -26.85 -4.13
C ALA A 284 -6.36 -25.40 -4.70
N ASP A 285 -5.99 -24.40 -3.90
CA ASP A 285 -6.12 -22.98 -4.29
C ASP A 285 -5.00 -22.50 -5.23
N LEU A 286 -3.87 -23.22 -5.28
CA LEU A 286 -2.71 -22.94 -6.14
C LEU A 286 -2.18 -24.22 -6.81
N PRO A 287 -2.87 -24.74 -7.84
CA PRO A 287 -2.44 -25.94 -8.55
C PRO A 287 -1.03 -25.75 -9.14
N GLY A 288 -0.16 -26.75 -8.94
CA GLY A 288 1.25 -26.69 -9.38
C GLY A 288 2.23 -26.07 -8.38
N LEU A 289 1.77 -25.50 -7.26
CA LEU A 289 2.65 -25.07 -6.17
C LEU A 289 3.13 -26.30 -5.37
N LYS A 290 4.44 -26.42 -5.15
CA LYS A 290 5.03 -27.48 -4.31
C LYS A 290 5.34 -26.93 -2.92
N TRP A 291 4.67 -27.48 -1.92
CA TRP A 291 4.80 -27.15 -0.50
C TRP A 291 4.95 -28.45 0.31
N MET A 292 5.38 -28.35 1.56
CA MET A 292 5.21 -29.40 2.58
C MET A 292 4.11 -28.99 3.55
N PRO A 293 3.37 -29.96 4.15
CA PRO A 293 2.49 -29.68 5.27
C PRO A 293 3.25 -29.06 6.46
N GLY A 294 2.51 -28.36 7.32
CA GLY A 294 3.03 -27.85 8.58
C GLY A 294 3.46 -28.96 9.54
N VAL A 295 4.37 -28.64 10.45
CA VAL A 295 4.90 -29.58 11.45
C VAL A 295 4.07 -29.56 12.73
N THR A 296 3.76 -30.75 13.25
CA THR A 296 3.04 -30.94 14.53
C THR A 296 3.98 -31.11 15.73
N SER A 297 5.29 -31.25 15.50
CA SER A 297 6.30 -31.47 16.52
C SER A 297 7.58 -30.70 16.17
N TRP A 298 8.07 -29.91 17.11
CA TRP A 298 9.29 -29.12 17.00
C TRP A 298 9.97 -28.98 18.37
N LYS A 299 11.22 -28.51 18.37
CA LYS A 299 12.01 -28.23 19.57
C LYS A 299 12.57 -26.82 19.53
N LEU A 300 12.77 -26.22 20.70
CA LEU A 300 13.29 -24.87 20.85
C LEU A 300 14.80 -24.91 21.13
N MET A 301 15.60 -24.18 20.38
CA MET A 301 17.04 -24.03 20.62
C MET A 301 17.36 -22.62 21.13
N THR A 302 18.20 -22.51 22.16
CA THR A 302 18.71 -21.20 22.63
C THR A 302 19.86 -20.70 21.77
N LYS A 303 20.39 -19.49 22.07
CA LYS A 303 21.60 -18.97 21.42
C LYS A 303 22.87 -19.76 21.81
N GLU A 304 22.83 -20.45 22.95
CA GLU A 304 23.94 -21.25 23.49
C GLU A 304 23.92 -22.71 23.01
N GLY A 305 23.00 -23.08 22.11
CA GLY A 305 22.88 -24.46 21.59
C GLY A 305 22.13 -25.42 22.51
N GLN A 306 21.58 -24.95 23.64
CA GLN A 306 20.72 -25.77 24.50
C GLN A 306 19.38 -25.99 23.80
N TRP A 307 18.91 -27.25 23.78
CA TRP A 307 17.60 -27.63 23.25
C TRP A 307 16.61 -27.90 24.37
N PHE A 308 15.37 -27.46 24.17
CA PHE A 308 14.20 -27.79 24.99
C PHE A 308 13.13 -28.44 24.11
N SER A 309 12.57 -29.54 24.59
CA SER A 309 11.44 -30.25 24.01
C SER A 309 10.11 -29.83 24.66
N ASP A 310 10.15 -29.35 25.90
CA ASP A 310 8.97 -28.97 26.69
C ASP A 310 9.21 -27.69 27.51
N TRP A 311 8.16 -26.92 27.75
CA TRP A 311 8.16 -25.79 28.68
C TRP A 311 8.66 -26.15 30.09
N SER A 312 8.35 -27.35 30.60
CA SER A 312 8.80 -27.78 31.94
C SER A 312 10.32 -28.00 32.05
N GLU A 313 11.04 -28.10 30.93
CA GLU A 313 12.50 -28.18 30.90
C GLU A 313 13.16 -26.79 30.98
N VAL A 314 12.39 -25.70 30.75
CA VAL A 314 12.91 -24.33 30.64
C VAL A 314 13.18 -23.75 32.03
N PRO A 315 14.44 -23.33 32.35
CA PRO A 315 14.76 -22.71 33.64
C PRO A 315 14.00 -21.39 33.85
N SER A 316 13.58 -21.12 35.09
CA SER A 316 12.78 -19.95 35.46
C SER A 316 13.43 -18.61 35.06
N SER A 317 14.76 -18.55 35.01
CA SER A 317 15.53 -17.38 34.54
C SER A 317 15.30 -17.03 33.06
N ARG A 318 14.76 -17.95 32.25
CA ARG A 318 14.45 -17.75 30.82
C ARG A 318 12.95 -17.55 30.54
N HIS A 319 12.07 -17.62 31.54
CA HIS A 319 10.60 -17.52 31.37
C HIS A 319 10.09 -16.16 30.86
N THR A 320 10.96 -15.15 30.81
CA THR A 320 10.68 -13.84 30.19
C THR A 320 10.86 -13.86 28.67
N GLN A 321 11.80 -14.68 28.17
CA GLN A 321 12.16 -14.81 26.75
C GLN A 321 11.40 -15.95 26.10
N ILE A 322 11.48 -17.14 26.68
CA ILE A 322 10.78 -18.35 26.23
C ILE A 322 9.38 -18.36 26.85
N ARG A 323 8.37 -18.86 26.12
CA ARG A 323 6.96 -18.89 26.55
C ARG A 323 6.33 -20.26 26.30
N PRO A 324 5.28 -20.66 27.05
CA PRO A 324 4.56 -21.91 26.79
C PRO A 324 4.05 -22.03 25.35
N THR A 325 3.59 -20.91 24.76
CA THR A 325 3.10 -20.81 23.38
C THR A 325 4.14 -21.10 22.29
N MET A 326 5.41 -21.27 22.64
CA MET A 326 6.48 -21.63 21.70
C MET A 326 6.64 -23.15 21.51
N PHE A 327 5.93 -23.97 22.28
CA PHE A 327 6.01 -25.43 22.25
C PHE A 327 4.74 -26.05 21.63
N PRO A 328 4.80 -27.29 21.10
CA PRO A 328 3.60 -28.00 20.66
C PRO A 328 2.61 -28.24 21.81
N PRO A 329 1.29 -28.18 21.55
CA PRO A 329 0.28 -28.67 22.48
C PRO A 329 0.52 -30.13 22.88
N LYS A 330 0.50 -30.40 24.19
CA LYS A 330 0.82 -31.72 24.77
C LYS A 330 -0.27 -32.78 24.56
N ASP A 331 -1.48 -32.33 24.25
CA ASP A 331 -2.68 -33.14 24.13
C ASP A 331 -2.83 -33.60 22.67
N PRO A 332 -2.72 -34.90 22.36
CA PRO A 332 -2.75 -35.39 20.97
C PRO A 332 -4.09 -35.17 20.27
N GLU A 333 -5.21 -35.19 21.00
CA GLU A 333 -6.54 -34.97 20.42
C GLU A 333 -6.72 -33.50 20.04
N LYS A 334 -6.29 -32.57 20.93
CA LYS A 334 -6.25 -31.15 20.60
C LYS A 334 -5.31 -30.88 19.42
N LEU A 335 -4.09 -31.42 19.45
CA LEU A 335 -3.08 -31.23 18.41
C LEU A 335 -3.57 -31.69 17.03
N ALA A 336 -4.26 -32.84 16.95
CA ALA A 336 -4.91 -33.30 15.73
C ALA A 336 -6.05 -32.36 15.29
N GLY A 337 -6.87 -31.88 16.24
CA GLY A 337 -7.95 -30.93 15.98
C GLY A 337 -7.50 -29.53 15.50
N LEU A 338 -6.22 -29.17 15.66
CA LEU A 338 -5.66 -27.92 15.10
C LEU A 338 -5.41 -28.00 13.59
N HIS A 339 -5.34 -29.19 13.01
CA HIS A 339 -5.09 -29.42 11.59
C HIS A 339 -3.85 -28.73 11.01
N LEU A 340 -2.75 -28.67 11.78
CA LEU A 340 -1.51 -27.96 11.41
C LEU A 340 -0.90 -28.46 10.08
N GLU A 341 -1.24 -29.66 9.63
CA GLU A 341 -0.88 -30.19 8.30
C GLU A 341 -1.40 -29.32 7.14
N ARG A 342 -2.46 -28.53 7.35
CA ARG A 342 -3.02 -27.58 6.37
C ARG A 342 -2.17 -26.31 6.19
N CYS A 343 -1.20 -26.06 7.07
CA CYS A 343 -0.23 -24.99 6.87
C CYS A 343 0.73 -25.32 5.71
N MET A 344 1.15 -24.31 4.95
CA MET A 344 1.96 -24.48 3.74
C MET A 344 3.39 -24.00 3.96
N ARG A 345 4.35 -24.94 3.96
CA ARG A 345 5.80 -24.67 3.98
C ARG A 345 6.36 -24.73 2.56
N ILE A 346 6.71 -23.57 1.99
CA ILE A 346 7.36 -23.51 0.68
C ILE A 346 8.87 -23.58 0.88
N LEU A 347 9.50 -24.65 0.37
CA LEU A 347 10.95 -24.88 0.53
C LEU A 347 11.71 -24.48 -0.74
N PRO A 348 12.87 -23.77 -0.62
CA PRO A 348 13.63 -23.24 -1.75
C PRO A 348 13.95 -24.24 -2.86
N HIS A 349 14.23 -25.48 -2.47
CA HIS A 349 14.71 -26.53 -3.37
C HIS A 349 13.57 -27.27 -4.12
N HIS A 350 12.30 -26.99 -3.83
CA HIS A 350 11.17 -27.64 -4.51
C HIS A 350 10.89 -27.07 -5.92
N GLN A 351 11.01 -25.73 -6.06
CA GLN A 351 10.72 -24.97 -7.29
C GLN A 351 11.70 -23.79 -7.49
N ASN A 352 12.92 -23.88 -6.96
CA ASN A 352 13.96 -22.83 -7.06
C ASN A 352 13.51 -21.46 -6.51
N THR A 353 12.79 -21.47 -5.38
CA THR A 353 12.18 -20.30 -4.74
C THR A 353 12.96 -19.79 -3.53
N GLY A 354 12.43 -18.77 -2.84
CA GLY A 354 12.78 -18.49 -1.44
C GLY A 354 12.08 -19.47 -0.49
N GLY A 355 12.43 -19.40 0.80
CA GLY A 355 11.74 -20.10 1.87
C GLY A 355 10.61 -19.25 2.44
N PHE A 356 9.45 -19.86 2.70
CA PHE A 356 8.25 -19.11 3.10
C PHE A 356 7.23 -20.00 3.81
N PHE A 357 6.47 -19.42 4.75
CA PHE A 357 5.37 -20.08 5.44
C PHE A 357 4.05 -19.34 5.19
N VAL A 358 2.96 -20.07 4.99
CA VAL A 358 1.60 -19.50 4.87
C VAL A 358 0.57 -20.37 5.60
N ALA A 359 -0.34 -19.73 6.33
CA ALA A 359 -1.49 -20.36 6.97
C ALA A 359 -2.76 -19.54 6.68
N VAL A 360 -3.84 -20.24 6.28
CA VAL A 360 -5.11 -19.62 5.88
C VAL A 360 -6.16 -19.86 6.96
N LEU A 361 -6.66 -18.79 7.58
CA LEU A 361 -7.55 -18.84 8.74
C LEU A 361 -8.92 -18.27 8.40
N VAL A 362 -10.00 -18.94 8.80
CA VAL A 362 -11.39 -18.51 8.57
C VAL A 362 -12.12 -18.42 9.90
N LYS A 363 -12.68 -17.23 10.19
CA LYS A 363 -13.34 -16.93 11.46
C LYS A 363 -14.81 -17.37 11.42
N LYS A 364 -15.15 -18.41 12.17
CA LYS A 364 -16.48 -19.03 12.22
C LYS A 364 -17.43 -18.36 13.20
N ALA A 365 -16.89 -17.71 14.23
CA ALA A 365 -17.66 -17.05 15.28
C ALA A 365 -16.96 -15.77 15.80
N PRO A 366 -17.65 -14.90 16.56
CA PRO A 366 -17.01 -13.84 17.32
C PRO A 366 -16.01 -14.42 18.33
N MET A 367 -14.79 -13.87 18.38
CA MET A 367 -13.72 -14.39 19.24
C MET A 367 -14.14 -14.37 20.72
N PRO A 368 -13.77 -15.39 21.52
CA PRO A 368 -14.24 -15.50 22.90
C PRO A 368 -13.84 -14.30 23.76
N TRP A 369 -12.65 -13.73 23.51
CA TRP A 369 -12.18 -12.54 24.22
C TRP A 369 -12.86 -11.22 23.78
N ASN A 370 -13.54 -11.17 22.62
CA ASN A 370 -14.33 -10.00 22.19
C ASN A 370 -15.65 -9.86 22.96
N LYS A 371 -16.07 -10.87 23.75
CA LYS A 371 -17.32 -10.85 24.54
C LYS A 371 -17.38 -9.74 25.62
N ARG A 372 -16.31 -8.94 25.77
CA ARG A 372 -16.18 -7.79 26.69
C ARG A 372 -16.27 -6.40 26.03
N HIS A 373 -16.90 -6.25 24.85
CA HIS A 373 -17.23 -4.91 24.36
C HIS A 373 -18.11 -4.15 25.39
N PRO A 374 -17.75 -2.92 25.79
CA PRO A 374 -18.60 -2.13 26.66
C PRO A 374 -19.89 -1.79 25.91
N LYS A 375 -21.05 -2.10 26.52
CA LYS A 375 -22.36 -1.78 25.93
C LYS A 375 -22.42 -0.26 25.68
N LEU A 376 -22.52 0.14 24.41
CA LEU A 376 -22.90 1.50 24.05
C LEU A 376 -24.16 1.87 24.85
N ARG A 377 -24.12 2.98 25.58
CA ARG A 377 -25.28 3.47 26.34
C ARG A 377 -26.43 3.67 25.37
N LYS A 378 -27.44 2.80 25.43
CA LYS A 378 -28.74 3.10 24.83
C LYS A 378 -29.21 4.43 25.42
N SER A 379 -29.65 5.33 24.55
CA SER A 379 -30.35 6.56 24.98
C SER A 379 -31.53 6.16 25.86
N ALA A 380 -31.76 6.94 26.93
CA ALA A 380 -32.89 6.69 27.81
C ALA A 380 -34.22 6.85 27.05
N PRO A 381 -35.22 6.01 27.30
CA PRO A 381 -36.53 6.14 26.65
C PRO A 381 -37.19 7.45 27.10
N THR A 382 -37.66 8.24 26.14
CA THR A 382 -38.40 9.47 26.39
C THR A 382 -39.75 9.14 27.04
N GLN A 383 -39.91 9.41 28.35
CA GLN A 383 -41.21 9.33 29.01
C GLN A 383 -41.92 10.69 28.96
N THR A 384 -43.11 10.70 28.38
CA THR A 384 -44.10 11.78 28.53
C THR A 384 -44.58 11.83 29.98
N GLY A 385 -44.65 13.02 30.58
CA GLY A 385 -44.83 13.19 32.03
C GLY A 385 -46.28 13.12 32.53
N GLY A 386 -46.44 13.04 33.86
CA GLY A 386 -47.74 13.15 34.53
C GLY A 386 -47.72 12.92 36.06
N SER A 387 -47.85 14.00 36.82
CA SER A 387 -48.40 14.09 38.20
C SER A 387 -47.69 13.40 39.40
N LEU A 388 -46.98 14.23 40.18
CA LEU A 388 -47.14 14.46 41.64
C LEU A 388 -47.54 13.29 42.61
N ALA A 389 -46.63 12.98 43.54
CA ALA A 389 -46.88 12.67 44.97
C ALA A 389 -45.59 12.92 45.78
N ALA A 390 -45.65 13.03 47.13
CA ALA A 390 -44.54 13.54 47.96
C ALA A 390 -44.13 12.62 49.15
N ASP A 391 -42.93 12.91 49.67
CA ASP A 391 -42.36 12.62 51.01
C ASP A 391 -42.43 11.20 51.64
N VAL A 392 -41.25 10.65 51.98
CA VAL A 392 -40.67 10.60 53.35
C VAL A 392 -39.39 9.73 53.33
N PRO A 393 -38.24 10.19 53.90
CA PRO A 393 -36.98 9.42 53.90
C PRO A 393 -36.81 8.51 55.13
N ARG A 394 -36.07 7.39 55.02
CA ARG A 394 -35.51 6.68 56.19
C ARG A 394 -34.25 5.84 55.91
N LEU A 395 -33.21 6.14 56.70
CA LEU A 395 -32.20 5.27 57.32
C LEU A 395 -31.31 4.34 56.45
N LEU A 396 -30.01 4.67 56.46
CA LEU A 396 -28.90 3.71 56.46
C LEU A 396 -28.72 3.10 57.87
N PRO A 397 -28.16 1.88 57.98
CA PRO A 397 -27.34 1.44 59.11
C PRO A 397 -25.83 1.71 58.86
N GLU A 398 -25.02 1.74 59.91
CA GLU A 398 -23.63 2.23 59.93
C GLU A 398 -22.58 1.13 60.22
N GLY A 399 -21.29 1.48 59.99
CA GLY A 399 -20.13 0.84 60.64
C GLY A 399 -19.45 -0.30 59.87
N LEU A 400 -18.13 -0.52 59.94
CA LEU A 400 -16.98 0.20 60.54
C LEU A 400 -15.78 -0.02 59.56
N ALA A 401 -14.88 0.93 59.28
CA ALA A 401 -13.72 1.38 60.08
C ALA A 401 -12.77 0.23 60.55
N GLU A 402 -11.44 0.25 60.31
CA GLU A 402 -10.62 1.15 59.47
C GLU A 402 -9.59 0.36 58.60
N GLU A 403 -8.24 0.48 58.53
CA GLU A 403 -7.17 1.28 59.15
C GLU A 403 -5.99 1.42 58.14
N THR A 404 -5.32 2.59 58.02
CA THR A 404 -3.97 2.73 57.40
C THR A 404 -3.18 3.92 57.98
N GLU A 405 -1.96 3.70 58.49
CA GLU A 405 -1.08 4.75 59.03
C GLU A 405 -0.13 5.37 57.99
N ASP A 406 0.45 6.53 58.34
CA ASP A 406 1.40 7.36 57.57
C ASP A 406 2.83 7.27 58.15
N GLY A 407 3.86 7.71 57.40
CA GLY A 407 5.26 7.64 57.87
C GLY A 407 6.36 8.18 56.94
N GLY A 408 6.42 9.50 56.72
CA GLY A 408 7.63 10.21 56.26
C GLY A 408 8.50 10.72 57.43
N PRO A 409 9.84 10.88 57.27
CA PRO A 409 10.43 12.13 56.74
C PRO A 409 11.75 11.91 55.94
N GLY A 410 12.49 12.90 55.39
CA GLY A 410 12.28 14.35 55.20
C GLY A 410 13.61 15.13 55.04
N GLY A 411 13.62 16.23 54.26
CA GLY A 411 14.78 17.15 54.04
C GLY A 411 14.93 17.54 52.54
N ARG A 412 14.72 18.80 52.14
CA ARG A 412 15.49 20.07 52.31
C ARG A 412 16.57 20.30 51.24
N GLY A 413 16.46 21.42 50.52
CA GLY A 413 17.45 21.96 49.57
C GLY A 413 16.87 23.09 48.73
N ASP A 414 17.48 24.27 48.79
CA ASP A 414 17.14 25.50 48.05
C ASP A 414 17.73 25.45 46.60
N GLY A 415 17.43 26.33 45.64
CA GLY A 415 16.60 27.54 45.64
C GLY A 415 16.69 28.29 44.28
N GLU A 416 16.59 29.62 44.36
CA GLU A 416 16.79 30.62 43.29
C GLU A 416 15.72 30.80 42.19
N THR A 417 15.53 32.07 41.82
CA THR A 417 14.51 32.61 40.90
C THR A 417 15.16 33.69 40.04
N GLU A 418 14.81 33.80 38.75
CA GLU A 418 14.95 35.07 38.05
C GLU A 418 13.65 35.56 37.37
N THR A 419 13.34 36.79 37.74
CA THR A 419 12.51 37.83 37.11
C THR A 419 12.84 38.09 35.64
N ALA A 420 12.08 38.87 34.85
CA ALA A 420 10.68 39.32 34.84
C ALA A 420 10.51 40.14 33.52
N GLY A 421 9.28 40.51 33.13
CA GLY A 421 9.13 41.39 31.96
C GLY A 421 7.70 41.62 31.46
N ALA A 422 6.98 42.53 32.11
CA ALA A 422 5.77 43.14 31.57
C ALA A 422 5.72 44.63 31.92
N PRO A 423 5.15 45.48 31.05
CA PRO A 423 4.48 46.70 31.48
C PRO A 423 2.97 46.63 31.19
N LEU A 424 2.20 47.29 32.06
CA LEU A 424 0.74 47.40 31.99
C LEU A 424 0.32 48.69 31.28
N ALA A 425 -0.93 48.71 30.80
CA ALA A 425 -1.73 49.93 30.65
C ALA A 425 -3.15 49.66 31.15
N GLN A 426 -3.73 50.65 31.84
CA GLN A 426 -5.11 50.65 32.38
C GLN A 426 -6.09 51.16 31.30
N GLU A 427 -7.42 51.18 31.44
CA GLU A 427 -8.25 51.27 32.66
C GLU A 427 -9.67 50.65 32.48
N ALA A 428 -10.58 50.88 33.43
CA ALA A 428 -11.87 50.20 33.62
C ALA A 428 -13.05 50.87 32.84
N ALA A 429 -14.32 50.46 32.91
CA ALA A 429 -15.01 49.55 33.83
C ALA A 429 -16.30 48.92 33.22
N GLY A 430 -16.81 47.85 33.85
CA GLY A 430 -18.16 47.31 33.58
C GLY A 430 -18.39 45.93 34.19
N LYS A 431 -19.18 45.83 35.27
CA LYS A 431 -19.54 44.56 35.94
C LYS A 431 -20.98 44.12 35.61
N GLN A 432 -21.14 42.83 35.28
CA GLN A 432 -22.24 42.00 35.79
C GLN A 432 -21.69 40.57 36.03
N ASP A 433 -22.09 39.94 37.14
CA ASP A 433 -21.54 38.67 37.61
C ASP A 433 -22.49 37.48 37.28
N ALA A 434 -21.98 36.40 36.66
CA ALA A 434 -22.71 35.12 36.52
C ALA A 434 -21.78 33.90 36.27
N VAL A 435 -21.35 33.26 37.36
CA VAL A 435 -20.93 31.83 37.50
C VAL A 435 -20.32 31.12 36.28
N CYS A 436 -18.99 30.98 36.24
CA CYS A 436 -18.32 29.98 35.39
C CYS A 436 -18.49 28.55 35.97
N GLY A 437 -19.08 27.64 35.19
CA GLY A 437 -18.87 26.21 35.39
C GLY A 437 -17.46 25.77 34.95
N PRO A 438 -16.98 24.58 35.36
CA PRO A 438 -15.70 24.05 34.88
C PRO A 438 -15.75 23.87 33.36
N PRO A 439 -14.68 24.23 32.62
CA PRO A 439 -14.68 24.14 31.16
C PRO A 439 -14.83 22.67 30.72
N PRO A 440 -15.62 22.39 29.66
CA PRO A 440 -15.80 21.03 29.18
C PRO A 440 -14.45 20.42 28.82
N SER A 441 -14.21 19.18 29.24
CA SER A 441 -12.91 18.52 29.08
C SER A 441 -12.51 18.49 27.61
N LYS A 442 -11.47 19.29 27.28
CA LYS A 442 -10.90 19.29 25.94
C LYS A 442 -10.34 17.89 25.66
N LYS A 443 -11.06 17.11 24.86
CA LYS A 443 -10.51 15.89 24.25
C LYS A 443 -9.18 16.26 23.61
N GLN A 444 -8.12 15.53 23.95
CA GLN A 444 -6.83 15.69 23.28
C GLN A 444 -7.02 15.27 21.82
N LYS A 445 -7.10 16.26 20.93
CA LYS A 445 -6.86 16.03 19.51
C LYS A 445 -5.44 15.50 19.37
N LEU A 446 -5.24 14.50 18.51
CA LEU A 446 -3.90 14.07 18.09
C LEU A 446 -3.26 15.20 17.27
N PHE A 447 -2.59 16.11 17.96
CA PHE A 447 -1.87 17.24 17.38
C PHE A 447 -0.47 16.79 16.94
N GLY A 448 -0.02 17.20 15.75
CA GLY A 448 1.39 17.04 15.36
C GLY A 448 1.72 16.02 14.25
N TYR A 449 0.77 15.59 13.43
CA TYR A 449 1.10 14.96 12.14
C TYR A 449 1.34 16.01 11.07
N LYS A 450 2.44 15.90 10.32
CA LYS A 450 2.84 16.82 9.23
C LYS A 450 2.13 16.53 7.89
N GLU A 451 1.01 15.83 7.91
CA GLU A 451 0.26 15.45 6.71
C GLU A 451 -0.81 16.50 6.40
N ASP A 452 -1.04 16.75 5.11
CA ASP A 452 -2.11 17.66 4.67
C ASP A 452 -3.50 17.15 5.10
N PRO A 453 -4.44 18.05 5.46
CA PRO A 453 -5.78 17.66 5.89
C PRO A 453 -6.61 17.10 4.72
N PHE A 454 -7.27 15.96 4.93
CA PHE A 454 -8.19 15.36 3.94
C PHE A 454 -9.57 16.02 4.02
N VAL A 455 -9.77 17.09 3.25
CA VAL A 455 -10.99 17.93 3.29
C VAL A 455 -11.93 17.56 2.14
N PHE A 456 -13.05 16.91 2.45
CA PHE A 456 -14.09 16.58 1.48
C PHE A 456 -14.88 17.83 1.04
N LEU A 457 -15.28 17.87 -0.23
CA LEU A 457 -16.12 18.94 -0.78
C LEU A 457 -17.61 18.66 -0.53
N THR A 458 -18.41 19.72 -0.44
CA THR A 458 -19.88 19.66 -0.46
C THR A 458 -20.40 19.59 -1.90
N GLU A 459 -21.64 19.15 -2.10
CA GLU A 459 -22.23 19.02 -3.45
C GLU A 459 -22.46 20.36 -4.15
N ASP A 460 -22.61 21.40 -3.34
CA ASP A 460 -22.78 22.81 -3.70
C ASP A 460 -21.45 23.59 -3.78
N ASP A 461 -20.30 22.92 -3.62
CA ASP A 461 -19.00 23.58 -3.71
C ASP A 461 -18.84 24.24 -5.09
N PRO A 462 -18.57 25.55 -5.18
CA PRO A 462 -18.66 26.31 -6.43
C PRO A 462 -17.65 25.87 -7.49
N VAL A 463 -16.63 25.10 -7.10
CA VAL A 463 -15.74 24.40 -8.04
C VAL A 463 -16.54 23.50 -8.99
N PHE A 464 -17.53 22.76 -8.47
CA PHE A 464 -18.33 21.83 -9.28
C PHE A 464 -19.14 22.52 -10.35
N THR A 465 -19.65 23.75 -10.15
CA THR A 465 -20.41 24.48 -11.18
C THR A 465 -19.58 24.68 -12.45
N SER A 466 -18.31 25.05 -12.31
CA SER A 466 -17.40 25.22 -13.45
C SER A 466 -17.04 23.88 -14.11
N ILE A 467 -16.73 22.85 -13.33
CA ILE A 467 -16.36 21.51 -13.84
C ILE A 467 -17.56 20.84 -14.54
N GLN A 468 -18.75 20.93 -13.95
CA GLN A 468 -20.02 20.41 -14.49
C GLN A 468 -20.32 21.01 -15.86
N SER A 469 -20.29 22.34 -15.98
CA SER A 469 -20.59 23.07 -17.22
C SER A 469 -19.53 22.83 -18.32
N PHE A 470 -18.28 22.57 -17.92
CA PHE A 470 -17.15 22.45 -18.85
C PHE A 470 -16.92 21.01 -19.36
N TYR A 471 -17.19 19.98 -18.56
CA TYR A 471 -17.03 18.58 -18.96
C TYR A 471 -18.34 17.86 -19.27
N ASP A 472 -19.51 18.46 -18.97
CA ASP A 472 -20.81 17.80 -18.92
C ASP A 472 -20.75 16.51 -18.09
N LEU A 473 -20.65 16.66 -16.77
CA LEU A 473 -20.59 15.51 -15.88
C LEU A 473 -21.97 14.84 -15.74
N SER A 474 -21.99 13.51 -15.65
CA SER A 474 -23.20 12.76 -15.34
C SER A 474 -23.79 13.22 -14.00
N PRO A 475 -25.13 13.36 -13.86
CA PRO A 475 -25.78 13.65 -12.57
C PRO A 475 -25.39 12.66 -11.46
N ASP A 476 -25.05 11.43 -11.86
CA ASP A 476 -24.60 10.31 -11.02
C ASP A 476 -23.15 10.47 -10.52
N PHE A 477 -22.44 11.53 -10.91
CA PHE A 477 -21.07 11.78 -10.48
C PHE A 477 -21.01 12.02 -8.95
N PRO A 478 -20.27 11.20 -8.18
CA PRO A 478 -20.31 11.24 -6.73
C PRO A 478 -19.46 12.39 -6.16
N LYS A 479 -19.93 13.63 -6.33
CA LYS A 479 -19.29 14.88 -5.85
C LYS A 479 -18.75 14.78 -4.42
N ARG A 480 -19.53 14.17 -3.50
CA ARG A 480 -19.16 13.97 -2.09
C ARG A 480 -17.84 13.21 -1.90
N ASN A 481 -17.42 12.38 -2.86
CA ASN A 481 -16.20 11.58 -2.80
C ASN A 481 -14.94 12.34 -3.23
N VAL A 482 -15.08 13.59 -3.67
CA VAL A 482 -13.94 14.46 -4.00
C VAL A 482 -13.44 15.15 -2.74
N LEU A 483 -12.12 15.15 -2.56
CA LEU A 483 -11.42 15.83 -1.47
C LEU A 483 -10.27 16.69 -1.98
N THR A 484 -9.83 17.62 -1.15
CA THR A 484 -8.62 18.41 -1.35
C THR A 484 -7.70 18.29 -0.14
N ARG A 485 -6.45 18.73 -0.30
CA ARG A 485 -5.36 18.64 0.69
C ARG A 485 -5.08 20.00 1.36
N THR A 486 -6.11 20.80 1.59
CA THR A 486 -6.00 22.07 2.32
C THR A 486 -7.36 22.48 2.88
N HIS A 487 -7.37 23.11 4.05
CA HIS A 487 -8.55 23.82 4.57
C HIS A 487 -8.74 25.18 3.89
N GLU A 488 -7.66 25.84 3.47
CA GLU A 488 -7.67 27.26 3.08
C GLU A 488 -6.90 27.52 1.76
N GLY A 489 -7.16 28.68 1.15
CA GLY A 489 -6.51 29.12 -0.09
C GLY A 489 -7.01 28.42 -1.37
N LYS A 490 -6.29 28.63 -2.48
CA LYS A 490 -6.69 28.08 -3.79
C LYS A 490 -6.40 26.56 -3.84
N LYS A 491 -7.48 25.75 -3.81
CA LYS A 491 -7.50 24.31 -4.10
C LYS A 491 -6.64 23.98 -5.35
N ARG A 492 -5.42 23.45 -5.15
CA ARG A 492 -4.46 23.15 -6.23
C ARG A 492 -4.75 21.84 -6.96
N HIS A 493 -5.13 20.81 -6.21
CA HIS A 493 -5.47 19.49 -6.73
C HIS A 493 -6.74 18.97 -6.06
N LEU A 494 -7.51 18.21 -6.83
CA LEU A 494 -8.68 17.48 -6.36
C LEU A 494 -8.38 15.99 -6.46
N TYR A 495 -8.66 15.27 -5.39
CA TYR A 495 -8.48 13.82 -5.28
C TYR A 495 -9.84 13.14 -5.12
N MET A 496 -9.94 11.88 -5.53
CA MET A 496 -11.17 11.08 -5.40
C MET A 496 -10.87 9.76 -4.68
N VAL A 497 -11.77 9.35 -3.78
CA VAL A 497 -11.72 8.10 -3.02
C VAL A 497 -13.00 7.28 -3.22
N SER A 498 -13.03 6.03 -2.76
CA SER A 498 -14.28 5.26 -2.71
C SER A 498 -15.30 5.80 -1.70
N LYS A 499 -16.59 5.53 -1.95
CA LYS A 499 -17.71 5.83 -1.05
C LYS A 499 -17.44 5.27 0.35
N GLU A 500 -16.92 4.05 0.42
CA GLU A 500 -16.60 3.37 1.66
C GLU A 500 -15.33 3.91 2.33
N LEU A 501 -14.27 4.23 1.58
CA LEU A 501 -13.11 4.93 2.18
C LEU A 501 -13.48 6.32 2.69
N ARG A 502 -14.37 7.05 2.01
CA ARG A 502 -14.94 8.31 2.52
C ARG A 502 -15.68 8.10 3.84
N ASN A 503 -16.50 7.06 3.94
CA ASN A 503 -17.22 6.69 5.17
C ASN A 503 -16.22 6.45 6.32
N VAL A 504 -15.16 5.67 6.07
CA VAL A 504 -14.08 5.41 7.04
C VAL A 504 -13.32 6.70 7.40
N LEU A 505 -12.92 7.52 6.42
CA LEU A 505 -12.13 8.74 6.65
C LEU A 505 -12.86 9.76 7.54
N LEU A 506 -14.14 10.01 7.25
CA LEU A 506 -14.96 10.97 8.02
C LEU A 506 -15.21 10.49 9.46
N ASN A 507 -15.29 9.18 9.68
CA ASN A 507 -15.57 8.60 10.99
C ASN A 507 -14.34 8.36 11.88
N ASN A 508 -13.13 8.40 11.31
CA ASN A 508 -11.90 7.98 12.01
C ASN A 508 -10.75 9.00 11.95
N SER A 509 -11.00 10.24 11.53
CA SER A 509 -9.99 11.30 11.41
C SER A 509 -9.20 11.57 12.70
N GLU A 510 -9.83 11.52 13.88
CA GLU A 510 -9.15 11.64 15.18
C GLU A 510 -8.50 10.33 15.67
N ARG A 511 -8.78 9.19 15.00
CA ARG A 511 -8.30 7.84 15.39
C ARG A 511 -7.14 7.35 14.52
N MET A 512 -7.00 7.84 13.29
CA MET A 512 -6.10 7.27 12.28
C MET A 512 -5.08 8.26 11.74
N LYS A 513 -3.79 7.90 11.87
CA LYS A 513 -2.70 8.53 11.11
C LYS A 513 -2.71 8.05 9.65
N VAL A 514 -3.46 8.76 8.81
CA VAL A 514 -3.50 8.53 7.36
C VAL A 514 -2.33 9.26 6.69
N ILE A 515 -1.53 8.55 5.91
CA ILE A 515 -0.38 9.11 5.16
C ILE A 515 -0.79 9.48 3.73
N ASN A 516 -1.61 8.63 3.09
CA ASN A 516 -2.08 8.89 1.74
C ASN A 516 -3.36 8.13 1.43
N THR A 517 -4.30 8.81 0.78
CA THR A 517 -5.45 8.20 0.13
C THR A 517 -5.88 9.04 -1.07
N GLY A 518 -6.66 8.41 -1.95
CA GLY A 518 -7.26 9.03 -3.13
C GLY A 518 -6.32 9.23 -4.31
N VAL A 519 -6.93 9.28 -5.50
CA VAL A 519 -6.26 9.47 -6.80
C VAL A 519 -6.48 10.89 -7.27
N LYS A 520 -5.45 11.53 -7.84
CA LYS A 520 -5.57 12.90 -8.36
C LYS A 520 -6.40 12.90 -9.64
N VAL A 521 -7.60 13.46 -9.56
CA VAL A 521 -8.58 13.50 -10.67
C VAL A 521 -8.54 14.82 -11.44
N TRP A 522 -8.32 15.94 -10.75
CA TRP A 522 -8.11 17.25 -11.38
C TRP A 522 -6.90 17.98 -10.80
N SER A 523 -6.30 18.82 -11.62
CA SER A 523 -5.30 19.82 -11.21
C SER A 523 -5.71 21.21 -11.67
N ARG A 524 -5.58 22.19 -10.78
CA ARG A 524 -5.83 23.59 -11.11
C ARG A 524 -4.83 24.07 -12.16
N ASN A 525 -5.33 24.73 -13.20
CA ASN A 525 -4.56 25.50 -14.15
C ASN A 525 -4.94 26.98 -13.96
N SER A 526 -3.97 27.87 -13.73
CA SER A 526 -4.24 29.29 -13.45
C SER A 526 -5.05 29.93 -14.58
N ASP A 527 -4.57 29.74 -15.80
CA ASP A 527 -5.13 30.31 -17.04
C ASP A 527 -6.40 29.55 -17.48
N GLY A 528 -6.75 28.44 -16.83
CA GLY A 528 -7.95 27.66 -17.14
C GLY A 528 -9.26 28.43 -16.93
N GLU A 529 -9.26 29.40 -16.02
CA GLU A 529 -10.42 30.26 -15.74
C GLU A 529 -10.82 31.08 -16.98
N GLU A 530 -9.86 31.51 -17.81
CA GLU A 530 -10.11 32.23 -19.08
C GLU A 530 -10.79 31.36 -20.15
N PHE A 531 -10.58 30.05 -20.11
CA PHE A 531 -11.18 29.08 -21.04
C PHE A 531 -12.46 28.44 -20.51
N GLY A 532 -12.92 28.85 -19.32
CA GLY A 532 -14.19 28.42 -18.71
C GLY A 532 -14.08 27.37 -17.58
N CYS A 533 -12.89 26.86 -17.26
CA CYS A 533 -12.72 26.01 -16.07
C CYS A 533 -11.29 26.03 -15.52
N ALA A 534 -11.19 26.38 -14.23
CA ALA A 534 -9.95 26.40 -13.48
C ALA A 534 -9.23 25.04 -13.36
N PHE A 535 -9.85 23.92 -13.73
CA PHE A 535 -9.38 22.57 -13.44
C PHE A 535 -9.23 21.72 -14.71
N ARG A 536 -7.98 21.35 -15.03
CA ARG A 536 -7.68 20.34 -16.06
C ARG A 536 -7.73 18.93 -15.48
N LEU A 537 -8.06 17.96 -16.33
CA LEU A 537 -7.99 16.54 -15.98
C LEU A 537 -6.55 16.13 -15.64
N ALA A 538 -6.38 15.15 -14.75
CA ALA A 538 -5.11 14.54 -14.43
C ALA A 538 -5.09 13.07 -14.91
N GLN A 539 -4.02 12.66 -15.60
CA GLN A 539 -3.87 11.33 -16.19
C GLN A 539 -4.05 10.19 -15.17
N GLU A 540 -3.53 10.38 -13.95
CA GLU A 540 -3.72 9.46 -12.81
C GLU A 540 -5.19 9.09 -12.57
N GLY A 541 -6.12 10.03 -12.69
CA GLY A 541 -7.55 9.81 -12.42
C GLY A 541 -8.43 9.58 -13.65
N ILE A 542 -7.88 9.45 -14.87
CA ILE A 542 -8.70 9.48 -16.10
C ILE A 542 -9.68 8.32 -16.17
N TYR A 543 -9.23 7.08 -15.87
CA TYR A 543 -10.09 5.89 -15.90
C TYR A 543 -11.20 5.96 -14.84
N THR A 544 -10.98 6.65 -13.72
CA THR A 544 -12.01 6.91 -12.68
C THR A 544 -13.02 7.99 -13.10
N LEU A 545 -12.58 9.03 -13.83
CA LEU A 545 -13.46 10.12 -14.25
C LEU A 545 -14.23 9.85 -15.54
N GLN A 546 -13.63 9.17 -16.52
CA GLN A 546 -14.18 9.08 -17.88
C GLN A 546 -15.63 8.57 -17.91
N PRO A 547 -16.06 7.55 -17.14
CA PRO A 547 -17.46 7.10 -17.14
C PRO A 547 -18.49 8.20 -16.85
N TYR A 548 -18.06 9.25 -16.15
CA TYR A 548 -18.91 10.41 -15.79
C TYR A 548 -18.77 11.59 -16.74
N ILE A 549 -17.76 11.64 -17.62
CA ILE A 549 -17.54 12.75 -18.56
C ILE A 549 -18.32 12.46 -19.85
N ARG A 550 -19.27 13.34 -20.21
CA ARG A 550 -20.12 13.17 -21.40
C ARG A 550 -19.69 14.03 -22.60
N SER A 551 -19.05 15.17 -22.35
CA SER A 551 -18.55 16.07 -23.40
C SER A 551 -17.03 16.18 -23.41
N ARG A 552 -16.47 16.95 -24.35
CA ARG A 552 -15.02 17.17 -24.51
C ARG A 552 -14.16 15.92 -24.71
N ILE A 553 -14.77 14.83 -25.17
CA ILE A 553 -14.10 13.63 -25.66
C ILE A 553 -13.85 13.79 -27.17
N ILE A 554 -12.61 13.59 -27.60
CA ILE A 554 -12.22 13.45 -29.01
C ILE A 554 -11.88 11.98 -29.24
N ARG A 555 -12.48 11.35 -30.25
CA ARG A 555 -12.09 10.03 -30.73
C ARG A 555 -10.80 10.16 -31.54
N VAL A 556 -9.86 9.27 -31.30
CA VAL A 556 -8.53 9.28 -31.93
C VAL A 556 -8.19 7.90 -32.47
N SER A 557 -7.55 7.88 -33.63
CA SER A 557 -6.96 6.69 -34.25
C SER A 557 -5.63 6.29 -33.60
N VAL A 558 -5.10 5.13 -33.98
CA VAL A 558 -3.74 4.69 -33.66
C VAL A 558 -2.69 5.71 -34.15
N GLU A 559 -2.87 6.25 -35.36
CA GLU A 559 -1.99 7.25 -35.97
C GLU A 559 -2.05 8.61 -35.24
N ASP A 560 -3.24 9.07 -34.86
CA ASP A 560 -3.40 10.26 -34.00
C ASP A 560 -2.64 10.10 -32.69
N ILE A 561 -2.74 8.94 -32.02
CA ILE A 561 -2.02 8.72 -30.76
C ILE A 561 -0.50 8.73 -30.98
N LYS A 562 0.01 8.12 -32.06
CA LYS A 562 1.44 8.20 -32.39
C LYS A 562 1.88 9.66 -32.57
N VAL A 563 1.11 10.50 -33.24
CA VAL A 563 1.38 11.95 -33.37
C VAL A 563 1.34 12.65 -32.00
N LEU A 564 0.30 12.42 -31.21
CA LEU A 564 0.05 13.04 -29.90
C LEU A 564 1.06 12.66 -28.82
N LEU A 565 1.71 11.50 -28.94
CA LEU A 565 2.72 11.02 -27.99
C LEU A 565 4.16 11.33 -28.44
N THR A 566 4.44 11.35 -29.75
CA THR A 566 5.77 11.71 -30.29
C THR A 566 6.02 13.22 -30.33
N GLN A 567 4.99 14.03 -30.59
CA GLN A 567 5.09 15.48 -30.70
C GLN A 567 4.46 16.16 -29.47
N GLU A 568 5.12 17.19 -28.94
CA GLU A 568 4.66 17.82 -27.68
C GLU A 568 3.43 18.73 -27.87
N ASN A 569 3.36 19.46 -29.00
CA ASN A 569 2.26 20.38 -29.33
C ASN A 569 1.91 20.31 -30.83
N PRO A 570 1.53 19.13 -31.39
CA PRO A 570 1.14 19.01 -32.80
C PRO A 570 0.02 19.99 -33.18
N PHE A 571 0.06 20.50 -34.41
CA PHE A 571 -1.05 21.26 -35.00
C PHE A 571 -2.26 20.36 -35.23
N LEU A 572 -3.47 20.92 -35.20
CA LEU A 572 -4.70 20.16 -35.50
C LEU A 572 -4.67 19.51 -36.90
N SER A 573 -3.95 20.13 -37.85
CA SER A 573 -3.70 19.60 -39.20
C SER A 573 -2.68 18.46 -39.28
N LYS A 574 -2.30 17.86 -38.14
CA LYS A 574 -1.54 16.60 -38.06
C LYS A 574 -2.38 15.45 -37.47
N LEU A 575 -3.66 15.70 -37.18
CA LEU A 575 -4.63 14.67 -36.84
C LEU A 575 -5.34 14.17 -38.10
N GLU A 576 -5.85 12.95 -38.04
CA GLU A 576 -6.77 12.39 -39.04
C GLU A 576 -8.08 13.20 -39.12
N ASP A 577 -8.78 13.13 -40.25
CA ASP A 577 -9.89 14.05 -40.57
C ASP A 577 -11.02 14.06 -39.52
N ASP A 578 -11.37 12.91 -38.93
CA ASP A 578 -12.40 12.82 -37.88
C ASP A 578 -11.95 13.49 -36.56
N ALA A 579 -10.75 13.14 -36.08
CA ALA A 579 -10.16 13.73 -34.88
C ALA A 579 -9.92 15.25 -35.05
N HIS A 580 -9.52 15.68 -36.25
CA HIS A 580 -9.38 17.09 -36.63
C HIS A 580 -10.74 17.80 -36.66
N ALA A 581 -11.78 17.21 -37.26
CA ALA A 581 -13.13 17.79 -37.30
C ALA A 581 -13.70 17.98 -35.88
N GLN A 582 -13.59 16.97 -35.03
CA GLN A 582 -13.98 17.05 -33.62
C GLN A 582 -13.17 18.12 -32.86
N ALA A 583 -11.84 18.16 -33.04
CA ALA A 583 -10.99 19.17 -32.41
C ALA A 583 -11.32 20.61 -32.86
N LYS A 584 -11.69 20.82 -34.14
CA LYS A 584 -12.13 22.12 -34.68
C LYS A 584 -13.41 22.60 -34.00
N GLN A 585 -14.41 21.74 -33.88
CA GLN A 585 -15.72 22.08 -33.28
C GLN A 585 -15.64 22.32 -31.77
N MET A 586 -14.65 21.73 -31.10
CA MET A 586 -14.47 21.85 -29.64
C MET A 586 -13.84 23.20 -29.24
N GLY A 587 -14.30 23.79 -28.13
CA GLY A 587 -13.69 24.97 -27.53
C GLY A 587 -12.29 24.69 -26.95
N MET A 588 -11.51 25.74 -26.67
CA MET A 588 -10.17 25.60 -26.05
C MET A 588 -10.25 25.03 -24.62
N GLY A 589 -9.15 24.46 -24.13
CA GLY A 589 -9.04 23.91 -22.77
C GLY A 589 -8.79 22.40 -22.70
N SER A 590 -9.00 21.82 -21.51
CA SER A 590 -8.73 20.39 -21.24
C SER A 590 -9.74 19.46 -21.91
N ILE A 591 -9.27 18.31 -22.39
CA ILE A 591 -10.04 17.34 -23.18
C ILE A 591 -9.68 15.90 -22.79
N VAL A 592 -10.52 14.94 -23.19
CA VAL A 592 -10.21 13.51 -23.19
C VAL A 592 -9.91 13.07 -24.62
N LEU A 593 -8.80 12.39 -24.83
CA LEU A 593 -8.45 11.72 -26.09
C LEU A 593 -8.73 10.23 -25.88
N LYS A 594 -9.69 9.66 -26.60
CA LYS A 594 -10.16 8.28 -26.41
C LYS A 594 -10.04 7.48 -27.69
N TYR A 595 -9.17 6.47 -27.68
CA TYR A 595 -9.18 5.40 -28.68
C TYR A 595 -10.15 4.30 -28.24
N ILE A 596 -10.87 3.74 -29.22
CA ILE A 596 -11.81 2.64 -29.05
C ILE A 596 -11.33 1.52 -29.97
N PRO A 597 -10.97 0.34 -29.45
CA PRO A 597 -10.49 -0.75 -30.27
C PRO A 597 -11.47 -1.16 -31.37
N ASN A 598 -10.94 -1.47 -32.55
CA ASN A 598 -11.68 -2.10 -33.63
C ASN A 598 -11.49 -3.63 -33.57
N PRO A 599 -12.51 -4.42 -33.17
CA PRO A 599 -12.39 -5.88 -33.07
C PRO A 599 -12.09 -6.57 -34.41
N ASN A 600 -12.28 -5.87 -35.53
CA ASN A 600 -12.02 -6.38 -36.87
C ASN A 600 -10.58 -6.14 -37.35
N ASN A 601 -9.77 -5.35 -36.63
CA ASN A 601 -8.35 -5.14 -36.96
C ASN A 601 -7.43 -5.64 -35.82
N PRO A 602 -6.98 -6.90 -35.85
CA PRO A 602 -6.10 -7.46 -34.82
C PRO A 602 -4.67 -6.93 -34.87
N SER A 603 -4.32 -6.02 -35.81
CA SER A 603 -3.02 -5.34 -35.82
C SER A 603 -2.99 -4.05 -34.98
N GLU A 604 -4.15 -3.57 -34.52
CA GLU A 604 -4.28 -2.44 -33.59
C GLU A 604 -4.48 -2.93 -32.15
N PRO A 605 -4.12 -2.15 -31.11
CA PRO A 605 -4.27 -2.56 -29.71
C PRO A 605 -5.72 -2.89 -29.37
N GLN A 606 -5.95 -4.05 -28.74
CA GLN A 606 -7.31 -4.50 -28.38
C GLN A 606 -7.77 -3.96 -27.01
N CYS A 607 -7.15 -2.85 -26.56
CA CYS A 607 -7.39 -2.19 -25.27
C CYS A 607 -7.75 -0.70 -25.47
N PRO A 608 -8.77 -0.17 -24.77
CA PRO A 608 -9.18 1.23 -24.90
C PRO A 608 -8.20 2.18 -24.18
N ILE A 609 -7.50 3.00 -24.95
CA ILE A 609 -6.51 3.97 -24.45
C ILE A 609 -7.22 5.31 -24.16
N GLN A 610 -6.97 5.85 -22.96
CA GLN A 610 -7.54 7.12 -22.49
C GLN A 610 -6.43 8.07 -22.06
N LEU A 611 -6.29 9.20 -22.76
CA LEU A 611 -5.26 10.21 -22.49
C LEU A 611 -5.90 11.56 -22.14
N CYS A 612 -5.48 12.16 -21.04
CA CYS A 612 -5.77 13.56 -20.74
C CYS A 612 -5.05 14.46 -21.76
N GLY A 613 -5.72 15.50 -22.24
CA GLY A 613 -5.14 16.45 -23.19
C GLY A 613 -5.58 17.89 -23.01
N TRP A 614 -5.05 18.74 -23.88
CA TRP A 614 -5.39 20.15 -24.02
C TRP A 614 -5.53 20.54 -25.49
N ARG A 615 -6.63 21.21 -25.83
CA ARG A 615 -6.92 21.77 -27.15
C ARG A 615 -6.61 23.26 -27.13
N GLY A 616 -5.54 23.66 -27.81
CA GLY A 616 -5.12 25.05 -27.99
C GLY A 616 -5.86 25.75 -29.14
N LYS A 617 -5.39 26.90 -29.60
CA LYS A 617 -6.04 27.64 -30.70
C LYS A 617 -5.92 26.91 -32.04
N THR A 618 -4.71 26.42 -32.34
CA THR A 618 -4.32 25.72 -33.58
C THR A 618 -3.59 24.40 -33.33
N SER A 619 -3.38 24.05 -32.06
CA SER A 619 -2.60 22.89 -31.61
C SER A 619 -3.39 22.03 -30.62
N ILE A 620 -2.90 20.82 -30.41
CA ILE A 620 -3.40 19.85 -29.42
C ILE A 620 -2.21 19.21 -28.71
N ARG A 621 -2.38 18.80 -27.45
CA ARG A 621 -1.32 18.22 -26.63
C ARG A 621 -1.86 17.13 -25.72
N ALA A 622 -1.13 16.02 -25.61
CA ALA A 622 -1.37 15.01 -24.59
C ALA A 622 -0.59 15.34 -23.28
N PHE A 623 -1.25 15.21 -22.14
CA PHE A 623 -0.68 15.38 -20.79
C PHE A 623 -0.34 14.03 -20.15
N VAL A 624 0.38 13.19 -20.89
CA VAL A 624 0.79 11.84 -20.48
C VAL A 624 2.22 11.87 -19.91
N PRO A 625 2.46 11.29 -18.71
CA PRO A 625 3.80 11.12 -18.13
C PRO A 625 4.78 10.40 -19.07
N ARG A 626 6.08 10.67 -18.93
CA ARG A 626 7.12 10.13 -19.82
C ARG A 626 7.13 8.60 -19.91
N ASN A 627 6.83 7.91 -18.81
CA ASN A 627 6.89 6.45 -18.75
C ASN A 627 5.62 5.81 -19.35
N GLU A 628 4.42 6.25 -18.96
CA GLU A 628 3.15 5.90 -19.63
C GLU A 628 3.21 6.13 -21.15
N ARG A 629 3.81 7.24 -21.60
CA ARG A 629 4.00 7.55 -23.02
C ARG A 629 4.80 6.47 -23.75
N PHE A 630 5.86 5.94 -23.13
CA PHE A 630 6.65 4.85 -23.71
C PHE A 630 5.87 3.53 -23.73
N HIS A 631 5.03 3.27 -22.73
CA HIS A 631 4.12 2.14 -22.73
C HIS A 631 3.11 2.22 -23.89
N TYR A 632 2.32 3.30 -23.98
CA TYR A 632 1.31 3.44 -25.05
C TYR A 632 1.93 3.44 -26.45
N LEU A 633 3.07 4.11 -26.68
CA LEU A 633 3.78 4.04 -27.96
C LEU A 633 4.19 2.61 -28.34
N ARG A 634 4.60 1.81 -27.36
CA ARG A 634 5.00 0.41 -27.54
C ARG A 634 3.82 -0.51 -27.84
N LEU A 635 2.64 -0.27 -27.24
CA LEU A 635 1.40 -0.96 -27.63
C LEU A 635 1.07 -0.68 -29.11
N LEU A 636 1.31 0.55 -29.59
CA LEU A 636 1.09 0.98 -30.96
C LEU A 636 2.21 0.54 -31.93
N GLY A 637 3.05 -0.43 -31.53
CA GLY A 637 4.13 -1.00 -32.34
C GLY A 637 5.40 -0.14 -32.46
N VAL A 638 5.45 1.04 -31.85
CA VAL A 638 6.59 1.97 -31.98
C VAL A 638 7.71 1.55 -31.01
N GLU A 639 8.90 1.24 -31.53
CA GLU A 639 10.08 1.03 -30.69
C GLU A 639 10.51 2.35 -30.03
N VAL A 640 10.49 2.39 -28.70
CA VAL A 640 11.04 3.52 -27.93
C VAL A 640 12.02 3.01 -26.87
N PHE A 641 13.25 3.53 -26.92
CA PHE A 641 14.36 3.19 -26.03
C PHE A 641 14.81 4.40 -25.21
N ARG A 642 15.54 4.14 -24.12
CA ARG A 642 16.29 5.18 -23.41
C ARG A 642 17.69 5.27 -24.02
N ASP A 643 17.89 6.25 -24.89
CA ASP A 643 19.24 6.68 -25.26
C ASP A 643 20.03 7.05 -23.99
N LYS A 644 21.28 6.60 -23.91
CA LYS A 644 22.17 6.86 -22.77
C LYS A 644 22.70 8.30 -22.73
N GLN A 645 22.29 9.12 -23.70
CA GLN A 645 22.37 10.57 -23.71
C GLN A 645 20.94 11.09 -23.91
N GLY A 646 20.53 12.12 -23.18
CA GLY A 646 19.12 12.57 -23.10
C GLY A 646 18.55 13.29 -24.34
N LEU A 647 18.88 12.82 -25.55
CA LEU A 647 18.62 13.48 -26.83
C LEU A 647 18.11 12.49 -27.90
N GLY A 648 16.94 11.89 -27.66
CA GLY A 648 16.18 11.28 -28.76
C GLY A 648 15.94 12.33 -29.87
N GLN A 649 16.11 11.93 -31.14
CA GLN A 649 16.25 12.79 -32.33
C GLN A 649 15.57 14.17 -32.26
N LYS A 650 16.28 15.18 -31.74
CA LYS A 650 15.80 16.57 -31.79
C LYS A 650 15.98 17.12 -33.21
N SER A 651 14.86 17.32 -33.91
CA SER A 651 14.81 18.36 -34.94
C SER A 651 15.31 19.68 -34.33
N ARG A 652 16.24 20.36 -35.01
CA ARG A 652 16.71 21.69 -34.59
C ARG A 652 15.50 22.61 -34.40
N ASP A 653 15.43 23.28 -33.24
CA ASP A 653 14.89 24.63 -32.99
C ASP A 653 14.59 24.87 -31.49
N GLY A 654 14.18 23.86 -30.72
CA GLY A 654 13.72 23.99 -29.32
C GLY A 654 14.78 23.99 -28.21
N ALA A 655 15.97 24.56 -28.42
CA ALA A 655 17.17 24.19 -27.65
C ALA A 655 17.61 25.13 -26.50
N LYS A 656 16.73 25.96 -25.90
CA LYS A 656 17.17 27.02 -24.95
C LYS A 656 16.56 27.08 -23.53
N GLU A 657 15.51 26.33 -23.18
CA GLU A 657 14.90 26.46 -21.83
C GLU A 657 15.10 25.25 -20.90
N GLU A 658 15.29 24.03 -21.41
CA GLU A 658 15.40 22.82 -20.55
C GLU A 658 16.67 22.78 -19.67
N ALA A 659 17.72 23.52 -20.03
CA ALA A 659 19.03 23.46 -19.38
C ALA A 659 18.99 23.87 -17.89
N ALA A 660 18.04 24.73 -17.48
CA ALA A 660 17.91 25.21 -16.10
C ALA A 660 17.17 24.24 -15.16
N ALA A 661 16.50 23.21 -15.70
CA ALA A 661 15.75 22.23 -14.90
C ALA A 661 16.60 21.00 -14.53
N ALA A 662 17.50 20.56 -15.43
CA ALA A 662 18.31 19.35 -15.23
C ALA A 662 19.23 19.44 -14.01
N THR A 663 19.89 20.58 -13.79
CA THR A 663 20.92 20.77 -12.76
C THR A 663 20.41 20.68 -11.31
N LYS A 664 19.08 20.62 -11.10
CA LYS A 664 18.49 20.34 -9.78
C LYS A 664 18.16 18.87 -9.55
N ALA A 665 17.99 18.07 -10.59
CA ALA A 665 17.67 16.64 -10.44
C ALA A 665 18.90 15.81 -10.09
N GLU A 666 20.09 16.21 -10.56
CA GLU A 666 21.33 15.45 -10.35
C GLU A 666 21.83 15.50 -8.90
N GLN A 667 21.50 16.55 -8.12
CA GLN A 667 21.87 16.65 -6.70
C GLN A 667 20.96 15.86 -5.74
N GLU A 668 19.81 15.35 -6.19
CA GLU A 668 18.93 14.49 -5.37
C GLU A 668 19.12 12.98 -5.67
N GLY A 669 19.81 12.64 -6.77
CA GLY A 669 19.95 11.26 -7.25
C GLY A 669 21.07 10.42 -6.64
N GLU A 670 22.12 11.03 -6.08
CA GLU A 670 23.30 10.30 -5.58
C GLU A 670 23.14 9.69 -4.16
N LEU A 671 22.02 9.96 -3.48
CA LEU A 671 21.76 9.49 -2.12
C LEU A 671 21.13 8.07 -2.02
N GLU A 672 20.79 7.42 -3.14
CA GLU A 672 20.21 6.06 -3.14
C GLU A 672 21.26 4.91 -3.24
N ASN A 673 22.56 5.19 -3.23
CA ASN A 673 23.62 4.16 -3.21
C ASN A 673 24.68 4.40 -2.12
N GLY A 674 24.26 4.31 -0.85
CA GLY A 674 25.17 4.29 0.30
C GLY A 674 25.31 2.88 0.90
N ASP A 675 26.47 2.26 0.76
CA ASP A 675 26.83 1.05 1.51
C ASP A 675 27.09 1.42 2.99
N GLU A 676 26.43 0.75 3.94
CA GLU A 676 26.66 0.94 5.38
C GLU A 676 27.99 0.31 5.83
N ASN A 677 29.10 1.04 5.64
CA ASN A 677 30.40 0.73 6.24
C ASN A 677 31.02 1.99 6.86
N GLY A 678 30.83 2.17 8.17
CA GLY A 678 31.25 3.35 8.92
C GLY A 678 31.92 3.02 10.25
N SER A 679 33.09 2.39 10.21
CA SER A 679 33.97 2.27 11.39
C SER A 679 34.77 3.56 11.59
N LEU A 680 34.51 4.27 12.69
CA LEU A 680 35.15 5.53 13.06
C LEU A 680 36.57 5.33 13.60
N GLU A 681 37.54 6.09 13.08
CA GLU A 681 38.71 6.55 13.84
C GLU A 681 39.23 7.87 13.23
N PRO A 682 39.73 8.84 14.03
CA PRO A 682 39.93 10.21 13.59
C PRO A 682 41.30 10.44 12.94
N LYS A 683 41.37 11.39 12.00
CA LYS A 683 42.63 12.00 11.56
C LYS A 683 42.68 13.49 11.93
N ILE A 684 43.83 13.86 12.49
CA ILE A 684 44.17 15.19 12.98
C ILE A 684 44.66 16.05 11.79
N GLU A 685 44.26 17.32 11.75
CA GLU A 685 44.83 18.29 10.81
C GLU A 685 46.24 18.73 11.24
N GLY A 686 47.16 18.85 10.28
CA GLY A 686 48.53 19.22 10.57
C GLY A 686 49.40 19.19 9.32
N GLY A 687 49.21 20.16 8.42
CA GLY A 687 50.02 20.28 7.21
C GLY A 687 51.25 21.16 7.42
N ASN A 688 52.41 20.75 6.90
CA ASN A 688 53.33 21.68 6.27
C ASN A 688 54.27 20.98 5.28
N LYS A 689 55.10 21.80 4.62
CA LYS A 689 56.31 21.44 3.89
C LYS A 689 57.32 20.72 4.83
N GLU A 690 58.43 20.13 4.41
CA GLU A 690 59.26 20.46 3.24
C GLU A 690 60.10 19.25 2.76
N SER A 691 61.21 19.50 2.05
CA SER A 691 61.90 18.52 1.20
C SER A 691 63.09 17.78 1.85
N SER A 692 63.49 16.70 1.16
CA SER A 692 64.86 16.19 0.94
C SER A 692 65.41 15.04 1.81
N SER A 693 65.94 14.03 1.10
CA SER A 693 67.09 13.14 1.38
C SER A 693 67.23 12.46 2.77
N SER A 694 67.52 11.15 2.85
CA SER A 694 68.12 10.24 1.85
C SER A 694 67.48 8.87 1.82
#